data_AF-G2YCJ5-F1
#
_entry.id   AF-G2YCJ5-F1
#
_cell.length_a   1.000
_cell.length_b   1.000
_cell.length_c   1.000
_cell.angle_alpha   90.00
_cell.angle_beta   90.00
_cell.angle_gamma   90.00
#
_symmetry.space_group_name_H-M   'P 1'
#
loop_
_entity.id
_entity.type
_entity.pdbx_description
1 polymer ?
#
loop_
_entity_poly.entity_id
_entity_poly.type
_entity_poly.pdbx_seq_one_letter_code
_entity_poly.pdbx_strand_id
1 'polypeptide(L)'
;MSHYYGTSSLQDTNSIRLLCLMPSEDLTAPIECRLHIYPLEKSNKATHIYQALSYVWGISETFQSVIIDEKPLLVTANLHAALLQLRDRTFERIIWVDAICINQKDEEEKSHQIGLMAKIFGLADRVIVYLGEAADDSDQALKIIRGVEDELMDPSSSKENEKRILELLKRPWFQRIWVLQEVGLARRILIMCGSARINGYTFCSGIGKLRFLDEDYLGLQSLVRPTIYLIRGAIFRPEYTFDLLSDISLGELMDMYHSHKATISHDKVYALLSMSSDGLNSADLLPDYKLPWRTLLQRLVKFILHEKVNVETWDDREISIIKSYGFVLGHISSTKIDDTQYHKQYMDIIFNDTPISLWYKDEYGTEWILQASAQLVRSDDLVCLLHGASKPAIIRACKDHFTIIMMAVTLRHRTKVENKYLSQQPSASTHGFSYDFLLVWNWETIPENLRYQARYKDSTEINSLVPEYLESDELKAIRSIDMALALGGTQNYENTQTTMIDTIEDSEQMLGKENLHLLSLKDGLALVHKIQGQWKEAEILFLEVIQIRQDLQGAYHPDTLSSKAKLVGTYIDQNQWENEAVKSMLTRLTDKIRDDNQIEEENIIQIVRLSHKNILHILLGLKRENVIVTEEVVKAVAGNWNGGKEIMMLLLEEREAEVVITEEVVKAAAGNWKSGKEVMMLLLKKRGAEVVITEEVVKAAVGNKENGKEIMMLLLEKRGVEVVITEEMVRVIADRFDERVMMLLLEKRGAETEITEDIVRVIADRFDKRVLMLLLEKRWAEVVITEEVVKAAAGNERIGKEIMMLLLEKRGAEVMITEEVVKAAAGNWKSGKEVMVLLLEKRGAEIEITEEVVKAAVGNEWNGKEIMMLLLEKRGAETEITEEMVIVIADRFDKRVMMLLLEKRGAEVVIQKRWKRQQRRMSGMERR
;
A
#
# COMPACT_ATOMS: atom_id res chain seq x y z
N MET A 1 65.27 30.61 -7.90
CA MET A 1 64.62 29.60 -7.02
C MET A 1 65.37 28.26 -6.99
N SER A 2 65.88 27.68 -8.09
CA SER A 2 66.70 26.44 -8.01
C SER A 2 67.97 26.57 -7.14
N HIS A 3 68.54 27.78 -7.04
CA HIS A 3 69.69 28.09 -6.16
C HIS A 3 69.37 28.25 -4.66
N TYR A 4 68.10 28.22 -4.23
CA TYR A 4 67.71 28.41 -2.81
C TYR A 4 67.49 27.07 -2.11
N TYR A 5 67.03 26.06 -2.86
CA TYR A 5 66.73 24.73 -2.36
C TYR A 5 67.83 23.69 -2.64
N GLY A 6 68.86 24.05 -3.41
CA GLY A 6 69.93 23.15 -3.86
C GLY A 6 70.81 22.53 -2.75
N THR A 7 70.92 23.18 -1.58
CA THR A 7 71.60 22.63 -0.39
C THR A 7 70.62 22.00 0.62
N SER A 8 69.32 22.06 0.32
CA SER A 8 68.20 21.82 1.22
C SER A 8 67.13 20.92 0.57
N SER A 9 67.58 19.99 -0.26
CA SER A 9 66.73 18.95 -0.87
C SER A 9 66.18 18.07 0.24
N LEU A 10 64.86 17.90 0.26
CA LEU A 10 64.18 17.03 1.22
C LEU A 10 64.46 15.58 0.81
N GLN A 11 65.47 14.95 1.41
CA GLN A 11 65.86 13.56 1.13
C GLN A 11 64.94 12.52 1.80
N ASP A 12 64.10 12.96 2.74
CA ASP A 12 63.21 12.13 3.56
C ASP A 12 61.74 12.51 3.32
N THR A 13 60.89 11.50 3.14
CA THR A 13 59.47 11.63 2.77
C THR A 13 58.60 12.26 3.86
N ASN A 14 59.09 12.49 5.08
CA ASN A 14 58.30 13.10 6.16
C ASN A 14 58.97 14.33 6.81
N SER A 15 59.81 15.01 6.04
CA SER A 15 60.46 16.27 6.44
C SER A 15 59.84 17.49 5.74
N ILE A 16 59.83 18.63 6.43
CA ILE A 16 59.32 19.92 5.92
C ILE A 16 60.37 21.01 6.12
N ARG A 17 60.22 22.17 5.46
CA ARG A 17 61.02 23.36 5.75
C ARG A 17 60.24 24.30 6.66
N LEU A 18 60.90 24.88 7.66
CA LEU A 18 60.35 25.92 8.53
C LEU A 18 61.09 27.24 8.30
N LEU A 19 60.34 28.34 8.31
CA LEU A 19 60.83 29.70 8.19
C LEU A 19 61.04 30.30 9.58
N CYS A 20 62.28 30.63 9.92
CA CYS A 20 62.62 31.39 11.11
C CYS A 20 62.63 32.88 10.74
N LEU A 21 61.62 33.62 11.19
CA LEU A 21 61.45 35.06 10.98
C LEU A 21 62.22 35.84 12.05
N MET A 22 63.18 36.67 11.63
CA MET A 22 64.08 37.39 12.55
C MET A 22 63.42 38.65 13.13
N PRO A 23 63.64 38.97 14.42
CA PRO A 23 63.06 40.15 15.05
C PRO A 23 63.70 41.46 14.56
N SER A 24 63.00 42.58 14.72
CA SER A 24 63.55 43.93 14.53
C SER A 24 62.74 44.96 15.30
N GLU A 25 63.41 45.91 15.95
CA GLU A 25 62.75 47.06 16.57
C GLU A 25 62.24 48.07 15.53
N ASP A 26 62.91 48.16 14.37
CA ASP A 26 62.53 49.00 13.25
C ASP A 26 61.57 48.23 12.32
N LEU A 27 60.35 48.75 12.20
CA LEU A 27 59.28 48.21 11.34
C LEU A 27 59.52 48.47 9.85
N THR A 28 60.44 49.36 9.51
CA THR A 28 60.82 49.66 8.12
C THR A 28 62.03 48.85 7.66
N ALA A 29 62.71 48.15 8.58
CA ALA A 29 63.83 47.30 8.26
C ALA A 29 63.40 46.13 7.35
N PRO A 30 64.24 45.69 6.39
CA PRO A 30 63.98 44.52 5.57
C PRO A 30 63.60 43.29 6.41
N ILE A 31 62.67 42.48 5.89
CA ILE A 31 62.29 41.21 6.52
C ILE A 31 63.40 40.19 6.25
N GLU A 32 64.06 39.75 7.32
CA GLU A 32 65.12 38.74 7.29
C GLU A 32 64.61 37.42 7.86
N CYS A 33 64.93 36.32 7.19
CA CYS A 33 64.49 34.99 7.53
C CYS A 33 65.60 33.94 7.31
N ARG A 34 65.50 32.81 8.00
CA ARG A 34 66.33 31.60 7.78
C ARG A 34 65.47 30.37 7.52
N LEU A 35 65.91 29.45 6.66
CA LEU A 35 65.20 28.19 6.42
C LEU A 35 65.85 27.02 7.18
N HIS A 36 65.03 26.18 7.80
CA HIS A 36 65.49 24.99 8.52
C HIS A 36 64.70 23.75 8.10
N ILE A 37 65.38 22.62 7.87
CA ILE A 37 64.73 21.32 7.61
C ILE A 37 64.28 20.72 8.94
N TYR A 38 63.02 20.31 9.00
CA TYR A 38 62.37 19.84 10.20
C TYR A 38 61.67 18.48 9.98
N PRO A 39 62.05 17.42 10.71
CA PRO A 39 61.39 16.12 10.61
C PRO A 39 60.08 16.09 11.41
N LEU A 40 58.97 15.71 10.77
CA LEU A 40 57.65 15.68 11.43
C LEU A 40 57.49 14.53 12.44
N GLU A 41 58.28 13.46 12.34
CA GLU A 41 58.07 12.19 13.07
C GLU A 41 58.77 12.07 14.44
N LYS A 42 59.76 12.90 14.75
CA LYS A 42 60.65 12.71 15.92
C LYS A 42 60.08 13.21 17.27
N SER A 43 58.81 13.60 17.33
CA SER A 43 58.20 14.21 18.51
C SER A 43 57.19 13.27 19.16
N ASN A 44 57.49 12.78 20.37
CA ASN A 44 56.49 12.16 21.26
C ASN A 44 55.47 13.19 21.83
N LYS A 45 55.49 14.44 21.35
CA LYS A 45 54.54 15.50 21.73
C LYS A 45 53.53 15.69 20.62
N ALA A 46 52.28 15.92 20.99
CA ALA A 46 51.21 16.08 20.02
C ALA A 46 51.26 17.39 19.22
N THR A 47 51.89 18.46 19.73
CA THR A 47 52.12 19.72 19.00
C THR A 47 53.60 20.04 18.90
N HIS A 48 53.97 20.63 17.77
CA HIS A 48 55.30 21.11 17.46
C HIS A 48 55.39 22.63 17.69
N ILE A 49 56.60 23.14 17.91
CA ILE A 49 56.84 24.51 18.35
C ILE A 49 56.62 25.60 17.28
N TYR A 50 56.34 25.21 16.03
CA TYR A 50 56.13 26.14 14.93
C TYR A 50 54.67 26.56 14.80
N GLN A 51 54.45 27.70 14.15
CA GLN A 51 53.12 28.20 13.78
C GLN A 51 52.91 28.03 12.29
N ALA A 52 51.69 27.79 11.83
CA ALA A 52 51.40 27.70 10.39
C ALA A 52 50.59 28.92 9.94
N LEU A 53 50.99 29.53 8.83
CA LEU A 53 50.31 30.69 8.25
C LEU A 53 49.31 30.26 7.17
N SER A 54 48.04 30.59 7.40
CA SER A 54 46.93 30.42 6.47
C SER A 54 46.57 31.79 5.89
N TYR A 55 46.75 31.98 4.59
CA TYR A 55 46.54 33.28 3.93
C TYR A 55 46.19 33.12 2.44
N VAL A 56 45.69 34.19 1.84
CA VAL A 56 45.42 34.23 0.39
C VAL A 56 46.67 34.70 -0.34
N TRP A 57 47.17 33.95 -1.32
CA TRP A 57 48.33 34.39 -2.11
C TRP A 57 48.07 35.72 -2.82
N GLY A 58 46.84 35.88 -3.34
CA GLY A 58 46.35 37.06 -4.05
C GLY A 58 46.69 37.02 -5.55
N ILE A 59 45.93 37.76 -6.37
CA ILE A 59 46.23 37.99 -7.80
C ILE A 59 47.20 39.19 -7.94
N SER A 60 47.93 39.50 -6.87
CA SER A 60 48.70 40.73 -6.79
C SER A 60 49.93 40.62 -7.68
N GLU A 61 49.98 41.40 -8.76
CA GLU A 61 51.18 41.56 -9.61
C GLU A 61 52.31 42.29 -8.87
N THR A 62 52.06 42.76 -7.64
CA THR A 62 53.05 43.44 -6.81
C THR A 62 53.78 42.43 -5.93
N PHE A 63 55.07 42.30 -6.21
CA PHE A 63 56.00 41.48 -5.43
C PHE A 63 56.88 42.36 -4.55
N GLN A 64 57.16 41.87 -3.35
CA GLN A 64 58.05 42.50 -2.38
C GLN A 64 59.17 41.52 -2.03
N SER A 65 60.36 42.06 -1.73
CA SER A 65 61.54 41.23 -1.47
C SER A 65 61.67 40.95 0.03
N VAL A 66 61.85 39.67 0.39
CA VAL A 66 62.29 39.22 1.72
C VAL A 66 63.67 38.60 1.60
N ILE A 67 64.50 38.66 2.65
CA ILE A 67 65.85 38.09 2.63
C ILE A 67 65.79 36.72 3.31
N ILE A 68 66.17 35.65 2.61
CA ILE A 68 66.22 34.28 3.11
C ILE A 68 67.65 33.76 2.98
N ASP A 69 68.26 33.39 4.11
CA ASP A 69 69.65 32.91 4.15
C ASP A 69 70.59 33.82 3.32
N GLU A 70 70.51 35.13 3.59
CA GLU A 70 71.26 36.22 2.94
C GLU A 70 70.92 36.48 1.45
N LYS A 71 69.91 35.80 0.89
CA LYS A 71 69.51 35.97 -0.52
C LYS A 71 68.10 36.57 -0.64
N PRO A 72 67.86 37.54 -1.53
CA PRO A 72 66.53 38.11 -1.73
C PRO A 72 65.59 37.09 -2.41
N LEU A 73 64.37 36.92 -1.91
CA LEU A 73 63.29 36.15 -2.51
C LEU A 73 62.07 37.07 -2.70
N LEU A 74 61.47 37.04 -3.89
CA LEU A 74 60.24 37.77 -4.17
C LEU A 74 59.02 37.00 -3.66
N VAL A 75 58.20 37.67 -2.85
CA VAL A 75 56.93 37.18 -2.31
C VAL A 75 55.80 38.12 -2.67
N THR A 76 54.54 37.67 -2.62
CA THR A 76 53.40 38.55 -2.89
C THR A 76 53.28 39.63 -1.81
N ALA A 77 52.71 40.79 -2.17
CA ALA A 77 52.48 41.87 -1.21
C ALA A 77 51.65 41.41 0.01
N ASN A 78 50.69 40.50 -0.17
CA ASN A 78 49.89 39.99 0.94
C ASN A 78 50.72 39.13 1.92
N LEU A 79 51.64 38.29 1.39
CA LEU A 79 52.54 37.52 2.26
C LEU A 79 53.51 38.43 3.00
N HIS A 80 54.09 39.42 2.31
CA HIS A 80 54.98 40.38 2.97
C HIS A 80 54.28 41.14 4.09
N ALA A 81 53.05 41.62 3.85
CA ALA A 81 52.23 42.27 4.87
C ALA A 81 51.96 41.33 6.06
N ALA A 82 51.61 40.07 5.81
CA ALA A 82 51.42 39.06 6.86
C ALA A 82 52.69 38.86 7.70
N LEU A 83 53.85 38.67 7.05
CA LEU A 83 55.13 38.50 7.74
C LEU A 83 55.51 39.74 8.56
N LEU A 84 55.25 40.94 8.06
CA LEU A 84 55.50 42.18 8.78
C LEU A 84 54.64 42.29 10.05
N GLN A 85 53.36 41.93 9.98
CA GLN A 85 52.45 41.92 11.13
C GLN A 85 52.81 40.83 12.18
N LEU A 86 53.49 39.77 11.74
CA LEU A 86 53.92 38.64 12.57
C LEU A 86 55.32 38.80 13.15
N ARG A 87 56.13 39.69 12.58
CA ARG A 87 57.48 40.00 13.05
C ARG A 87 57.39 40.57 14.47
N ASP A 88 58.04 39.88 15.40
CA ASP A 88 58.18 40.36 16.77
C ASP A 88 59.38 41.34 16.85
N ARG A 89 59.39 42.21 17.86
CA ARG A 89 60.48 43.18 18.03
C ARG A 89 61.72 42.56 18.68
N THR A 90 61.53 41.46 19.41
CA THR A 90 62.51 40.92 20.34
C THR A 90 62.84 39.45 20.09
N PHE A 91 61.87 38.64 19.70
CA PHE A 91 62.06 37.20 19.55
C PHE A 91 61.93 36.73 18.10
N GLU A 92 62.77 35.77 17.70
CA GLU A 92 62.55 35.08 16.43
C GLU A 92 61.26 34.24 16.50
N ARG A 93 60.57 34.13 15.37
CA ARG A 93 59.32 33.35 15.25
C ARG A 93 59.49 32.24 14.22
N ILE A 94 59.13 31.02 14.58
CA ILE A 94 59.19 29.87 13.68
C ILE A 94 57.82 29.66 13.04
N ILE A 95 57.76 29.82 11.72
CA ILE A 95 56.53 29.79 10.94
C ILE A 95 56.67 28.82 9.76
N TRP A 96 55.62 28.09 9.43
CA TRP A 96 55.49 27.40 8.16
C TRP A 96 54.63 28.23 7.20
N VAL A 97 55.15 28.48 6.00
CA VAL A 97 54.48 29.24 4.94
C VAL A 97 54.67 28.50 3.62
N ASP A 98 53.58 28.03 3.02
CA ASP A 98 53.56 27.25 1.78
C ASP A 98 54.41 27.83 0.63
N ALA A 99 54.28 29.13 0.34
CA ALA A 99 54.94 29.80 -0.79
C ALA A 99 56.48 29.87 -0.66
N ILE A 100 57.01 29.69 0.56
CA ILE A 100 58.44 29.75 0.84
C ILE A 100 58.98 28.37 1.23
N CYS A 101 58.25 27.62 2.06
CA CYS A 101 58.68 26.34 2.61
C CYS A 101 58.63 25.20 1.58
N ILE A 102 57.71 25.28 0.60
CA ILE A 102 57.58 24.32 -0.50
C ILE A 102 58.26 24.89 -1.75
N ASN A 103 59.02 24.05 -2.47
CA ASN A 103 59.60 24.41 -3.75
C ASN A 103 58.52 24.43 -4.85
N GLN A 104 57.98 25.60 -5.11
CA GLN A 104 56.88 25.82 -6.07
C GLN A 104 57.21 25.48 -7.54
N LYS A 105 58.47 25.17 -7.87
CA LYS A 105 58.90 24.82 -9.23
C LYS A 105 59.13 23.32 -9.44
N ASP A 106 59.06 22.53 -8.38
CA ASP A 106 59.24 21.08 -8.40
C ASP A 106 57.88 20.42 -8.14
N GLU A 107 57.25 19.93 -9.19
CA GLU A 107 55.90 19.35 -9.10
C GLU A 107 55.87 18.05 -8.28
N GLU A 108 56.99 17.30 -8.21
CA GLU A 108 57.06 16.08 -7.39
C GLU A 108 57.14 16.45 -5.90
N GLU A 109 58.04 17.38 -5.54
CA GLU A 109 58.11 17.91 -4.16
C GLU A 109 56.78 18.55 -3.75
N LYS A 110 56.19 19.35 -4.64
CA LYS A 110 54.94 20.08 -4.37
C LYS A 110 53.77 19.13 -4.14
N SER A 111 53.54 18.15 -5.02
CA SER A 111 52.50 17.13 -4.82
C SER A 111 52.68 16.36 -3.52
N HIS A 112 53.93 15.99 -3.19
CA HIS A 112 54.25 15.29 -1.95
C HIS A 112 53.98 16.15 -0.71
N GLN A 113 54.45 17.40 -0.69
CA GLN A 113 54.25 18.33 0.43
C GLN A 113 52.77 18.74 0.60
N ILE A 114 52.02 18.85 -0.49
CA ILE A 114 50.56 19.06 -0.46
C ILE A 114 49.88 17.89 0.27
N GLY A 115 50.28 16.66 0.01
CA GLY A 115 49.78 15.48 0.74
C GLY A 115 50.04 15.52 2.26
N LEU A 116 51.02 16.32 2.71
CA LEU A 116 51.35 16.52 4.12
C LEU A 116 50.67 17.75 4.75
N MET A 117 50.01 18.64 3.98
CA MET A 117 49.51 19.92 4.48
C MET A 117 48.59 19.78 5.69
N ALA A 118 47.59 18.90 5.62
CA ALA A 118 46.70 18.63 6.75
C ALA A 118 47.49 18.27 8.04
N LYS A 119 48.54 17.44 7.90
CA LYS A 119 49.44 17.07 9.00
C LYS A 119 50.26 18.24 9.51
N ILE A 120 50.79 19.08 8.62
CA ILE A 120 51.57 20.27 8.96
C ILE A 120 50.72 21.26 9.78
N PHE A 121 49.49 21.55 9.35
CA PHE A 121 48.62 22.47 10.08
C PHE A 121 48.09 21.87 11.39
N GLY A 122 47.79 20.57 11.40
CA GLY A 122 47.32 19.88 12.61
C GLY A 122 48.39 19.73 13.71
N LEU A 123 49.67 19.63 13.33
CA LEU A 123 50.79 19.52 14.26
C LEU A 123 51.35 20.87 14.74
N ALA A 124 50.98 21.99 14.11
CA ALA A 124 51.42 23.32 14.53
C ALA A 124 50.90 23.68 15.94
N ASP A 125 51.66 24.45 16.72
CA ASP A 125 51.18 25.02 18.00
C ASP A 125 49.93 25.87 17.78
N ARG A 126 49.92 26.61 16.66
CA ARG A 126 48.82 27.49 16.28
C ARG A 126 48.80 27.72 14.77
N VAL A 127 47.60 27.79 14.22
CA VAL A 127 47.33 28.28 12.88
C VAL A 127 46.92 29.74 12.94
N ILE A 128 47.58 30.56 12.13
CA ILE A 128 47.31 31.99 12.01
C ILE A 128 46.58 32.20 10.70
N VAL A 129 45.32 32.59 10.77
CA VAL A 129 44.51 32.96 9.63
C VAL A 129 44.68 34.45 9.39
N TYR A 130 45.32 34.83 8.29
CA TYR A 130 45.52 36.22 7.89
C TYR A 130 44.59 36.58 6.73
N LEU A 131 43.59 37.43 7.03
CA LEU A 131 42.55 37.84 6.08
C LEU A 131 42.98 39.01 5.17
N GLY A 132 44.24 39.46 5.27
CA GLY A 132 44.78 40.61 4.56
C GLY A 132 44.86 41.88 5.41
N GLU A 133 45.33 42.97 4.80
CA GLU A 133 45.38 44.30 5.42
C GLU A 133 43.98 44.82 5.79
N ALA A 134 43.94 45.81 6.69
CA ALA A 134 42.69 46.44 7.10
C ALA A 134 42.13 47.27 5.92
N ALA A 135 40.94 46.92 5.46
CA ALA A 135 40.22 47.58 4.38
C ALA A 135 38.71 47.36 4.56
N ASP A 136 37.88 48.28 4.06
CA ASP A 136 36.41 48.18 4.16
C ASP A 136 35.91 48.00 5.60
N ASP A 137 36.54 48.69 6.56
CA ASP A 137 36.26 48.59 8.01
C ASP A 137 36.40 47.16 8.59
N SER A 138 37.17 46.29 7.96
CA SER A 138 37.36 44.89 8.37
C SER A 138 37.91 44.71 9.80
N ASP A 139 38.74 45.65 10.26
CA ASP A 139 39.28 45.62 11.63
C ASP A 139 38.19 45.95 12.66
N GLN A 140 37.26 46.84 12.30
CA GLN A 140 36.08 47.15 13.09
C GLN A 140 35.09 45.98 13.09
N ALA A 141 34.94 45.27 11.96
CA ALA A 141 34.13 44.06 11.89
C ALA A 141 34.59 43.01 12.93
N LEU A 142 35.90 42.78 13.05
CA LEU A 142 36.45 41.88 14.09
C LEU A 142 36.17 42.36 15.52
N LYS A 143 36.21 43.67 15.77
CA LYS A 143 35.88 44.25 17.09
C LYS A 143 34.40 44.11 17.40
N ILE A 144 33.51 44.30 16.42
CA ILE A 144 32.06 44.12 16.57
C ILE A 144 31.74 42.67 16.91
N ILE A 145 32.30 41.70 16.17
CA ILE A 145 32.10 40.27 16.43
C ILE A 145 32.51 39.92 17.86
N ARG A 146 33.64 40.46 18.34
CA ARG A 146 34.06 40.30 19.73
C ARG A 146 33.09 40.96 20.72
N GLY A 147 32.66 42.18 20.46
CA GLY A 147 31.73 42.91 21.32
C GLY A 147 30.36 42.23 21.45
N VAL A 148 29.87 41.59 20.38
CA VAL A 148 28.66 40.76 20.40
C VAL A 148 28.87 39.50 21.25
N GLU A 149 30.05 38.88 21.17
CA GLU A 149 30.36 37.71 21.99
C GLU A 149 30.44 38.04 23.48
N ASP A 150 31.09 39.16 23.81
CA ASP A 150 31.26 39.65 25.18
C ASP A 150 29.97 40.27 25.76
N GLU A 151 28.83 40.23 25.03
CA GLU A 151 27.55 40.86 25.38
C GLU A 151 27.63 42.39 25.59
N LEU A 152 28.68 43.01 25.07
CA LEU A 152 28.93 44.45 25.15
C LEU A 152 28.24 45.22 24.01
N MET A 153 27.78 44.53 22.97
CA MET A 153 27.06 45.10 21.83
C MET A 153 25.85 44.24 21.47
N ASP A 154 24.74 44.89 21.13
CA ASP A 154 23.55 44.21 20.65
C ASP A 154 23.76 43.70 19.19
N PRO A 155 23.55 42.41 18.89
CA PRO A 155 23.61 41.88 17.54
C PRO A 155 22.63 42.56 16.55
N SER A 156 21.55 43.20 17.02
CA SER A 156 20.63 44.01 16.18
C SER A 156 21.00 45.49 16.02
N SER A 157 22.19 45.91 16.47
CA SER A 157 22.51 47.32 16.70
C SER A 157 22.63 48.24 15.47
N SER A 158 22.86 47.76 14.24
CA SER A 158 22.89 48.60 13.02
C SER A 158 23.08 47.80 11.72
N LYS A 159 22.31 48.12 10.66
CA LYS A 159 22.53 47.61 9.28
C LYS A 159 23.94 47.87 8.75
N GLU A 160 24.60 48.92 9.23
CA GLU A 160 25.98 49.23 8.84
C GLU A 160 26.97 48.23 9.46
N ASN A 161 26.71 47.74 10.68
CA ASN A 161 27.53 46.70 11.30
C ASN A 161 27.38 45.36 10.56
N GLU A 162 26.17 45.02 10.13
CA GLU A 162 25.91 43.84 9.29
C GLU A 162 26.70 43.92 7.99
N LYS A 163 26.64 45.05 7.29
CA LYS A 163 27.39 45.29 6.04
C LYS A 163 28.90 45.08 6.23
N ARG A 164 29.49 45.62 7.30
CA ARG A 164 30.92 45.46 7.61
C ARG A 164 31.32 44.00 7.83
N ILE A 165 30.50 43.25 8.56
CA ILE A 165 30.74 41.81 8.80
C ILE A 165 30.57 41.03 7.50
N LEU A 166 29.58 41.37 6.67
CA LEU A 166 29.39 40.75 5.36
C LEU A 166 30.60 40.97 4.44
N GLU A 167 31.15 42.19 4.36
CA GLU A 167 32.36 42.45 3.56
C GLU A 167 33.58 41.69 4.07
N LEU A 168 33.72 41.53 5.40
CA LEU A 168 34.76 40.66 5.98
C LEU A 168 34.59 39.19 5.56
N LEU A 169 33.37 38.65 5.63
CA LEU A 169 33.06 37.27 5.28
C LEU A 169 33.14 37.00 3.76
N LYS A 170 32.93 38.02 2.92
CA LYS A 170 33.13 37.94 1.46
C LYS A 170 34.60 37.89 1.06
N ARG A 171 35.55 38.12 1.98
CA ARG A 171 36.97 38.11 1.62
C ARG A 171 37.39 36.77 1.00
N PRO A 172 38.33 36.76 0.03
CA PRO A 172 38.68 35.56 -0.73
C PRO A 172 39.11 34.36 0.13
N TRP A 173 39.62 34.60 1.35
CA TRP A 173 40.04 33.54 2.26
C TRP A 173 38.90 32.55 2.56
N PHE A 174 37.71 33.05 2.90
CA PHE A 174 36.54 32.20 3.21
C PHE A 174 36.00 31.44 1.99
N GLN A 175 36.43 31.80 0.79
CA GLN A 175 35.94 31.18 -0.43
C GLN A 175 36.84 30.05 -0.92
N ARG A 176 38.06 29.88 -0.40
CA ARG A 176 39.05 28.94 -0.97
C ARG A 176 38.92 27.55 -0.38
N ILE A 177 39.01 26.52 -1.21
CA ILE A 177 38.96 25.13 -0.71
C ILE A 177 40.17 24.79 0.17
N TRP A 178 41.36 25.27 -0.19
CA TRP A 178 42.61 24.96 0.51
C TRP A 178 42.59 25.36 1.99
N VAL A 179 41.88 26.43 2.35
CA VAL A 179 41.85 26.91 3.75
C VAL A 179 41.22 25.91 4.71
N LEU A 180 40.42 24.97 4.20
CA LEU A 180 39.74 23.95 4.99
C LEU A 180 40.72 22.97 5.62
N GLN A 181 41.78 22.56 4.90
CA GLN A 181 42.85 21.74 5.47
C GLN A 181 43.66 22.52 6.51
N GLU A 182 43.82 23.82 6.27
CA GLU A 182 44.62 24.71 7.10
C GLU A 182 43.98 24.90 8.49
N VAL A 183 42.64 24.96 8.56
CA VAL A 183 41.92 25.09 9.84
C VAL A 183 41.30 23.78 10.35
N GLY A 184 41.16 22.77 9.49
CA GLY A 184 40.40 21.55 9.73
C GLY A 184 41.03 20.57 10.71
N LEU A 185 42.36 20.61 10.89
CA LEU A 185 43.06 19.83 11.92
C LEU A 185 43.75 20.71 12.98
N ALA A 186 43.76 22.02 12.79
CA ALA A 186 44.38 22.97 13.72
C ALA A 186 43.81 22.88 15.14
N ARG A 187 44.64 22.82 16.19
CA ARG A 187 44.12 22.83 17.58
C ARG A 187 43.86 24.22 18.12
N ARG A 188 44.60 25.22 17.64
CA ARG A 188 44.49 26.62 18.05
C ARG A 188 44.50 27.52 16.82
N ILE A 189 43.49 28.38 16.71
CA ILE A 189 43.35 29.29 15.57
C ILE A 189 43.31 30.73 16.07
N LEU A 190 44.11 31.58 15.44
CA LEU A 190 44.10 33.03 15.62
C LEU A 190 43.75 33.68 14.29
N ILE A 191 42.67 34.45 14.25
CA ILE A 191 42.26 35.18 13.06
C ILE A 191 42.77 36.61 13.16
N MET A 192 43.39 37.09 12.08
CA MET A 192 44.02 38.40 11.97
C MET A 192 43.52 39.13 10.71
N CYS A 193 43.28 40.43 10.85
CA CYS A 193 42.98 41.32 9.74
C CYS A 193 43.67 42.67 10.00
N GLY A 194 44.68 43.00 9.20
CA GLY A 194 45.66 44.03 9.56
C GLY A 194 46.26 43.76 10.95
N SER A 195 46.18 44.75 11.84
CA SER A 195 46.64 44.63 13.24
C SER A 195 45.60 44.04 14.20
N ALA A 196 44.33 43.95 13.80
CA ALA A 196 43.25 43.40 14.64
C ALA A 196 43.36 41.87 14.71
N ARG A 197 43.10 41.32 15.89
CA ARG A 197 43.25 39.88 16.18
C ARG A 197 42.06 39.38 16.97
N ILE A 198 41.61 38.15 16.72
CA ILE A 198 40.54 37.49 17.48
C ILE A 198 40.82 35.99 17.59
N ASN A 199 40.46 35.38 18.72
CA ASN A 199 40.53 33.93 18.87
C ASN A 199 39.49 33.27 17.95
N GLY A 200 39.84 32.16 17.30
CA GLY A 200 38.94 31.46 16.37
C GLY A 200 37.60 31.06 16.98
N TYR A 201 37.58 30.57 18.23
CA TYR A 201 36.33 30.23 18.91
C TYR A 201 35.45 31.46 19.16
N THR A 202 36.03 32.54 19.69
CA THR A 202 35.34 33.82 19.91
C THR A 202 34.76 34.37 18.60
N PHE A 203 35.51 34.30 17.50
CA PHE A 203 35.03 34.69 16.18
C PHE A 203 33.80 33.86 15.76
N CYS A 204 33.90 32.54 15.82
CA CYS A 204 32.79 31.65 15.46
C CYS A 204 31.55 31.84 16.35
N SER A 205 31.75 32.03 17.65
CA SER A 205 30.67 32.26 18.61
C SER A 205 29.95 33.58 18.37
N GLY A 206 30.72 34.65 18.15
CA GLY A 206 30.18 35.96 17.82
C GLY A 206 29.40 35.94 16.50
N ILE A 207 29.88 35.24 15.46
CA ILE A 207 29.14 35.08 14.21
C ILE A 207 27.85 34.28 14.40
N GLY A 208 27.87 33.20 15.20
CA GLY A 208 26.66 32.38 15.45
C GLY A 208 25.53 33.12 16.15
N LYS A 209 25.82 34.22 16.85
CA LYS A 209 24.80 35.10 17.48
C LYS A 209 24.14 36.09 16.50
N LEU A 210 24.61 36.17 15.25
CA LEU A 210 24.13 37.14 14.24
C LEU A 210 23.04 36.53 13.35
N ARG A 211 21.78 36.91 13.59
CA ARG A 211 20.59 36.37 12.88
C ARG A 211 20.45 36.82 11.41
N PHE A 212 21.12 37.89 10.99
CA PHE A 212 20.98 38.41 9.62
C PHE A 212 21.63 37.51 8.55
N LEU A 213 22.49 36.57 8.97
CA LEU A 213 23.09 35.60 8.06
C LEU A 213 22.07 34.57 7.55
N ASP A 214 20.84 34.51 8.08
CA ASP A 214 19.90 33.41 7.82
C ASP A 214 18.99 33.59 6.58
N GLU A 215 18.62 34.81 6.17
CA GLU A 215 17.55 34.98 5.16
C GLU A 215 17.98 35.53 3.79
N ASP A 216 19.03 36.37 3.69
CA ASP A 216 19.31 37.12 2.45
C ASP A 216 20.56 36.68 1.66
N TYR A 217 21.43 35.83 2.22
CA TYR A 217 22.78 35.54 1.66
C TYR A 217 23.13 34.05 1.54
N LEU A 218 22.23 33.23 1.01
CA LEU A 218 22.41 31.77 0.82
C LEU A 218 23.77 31.35 0.23
N GLY A 219 24.27 32.06 -0.79
CA GLY A 219 25.55 31.73 -1.42
C GLY A 219 26.78 32.02 -0.55
N LEU A 220 26.64 32.89 0.46
CA LEU A 220 27.68 33.14 1.46
C LEU A 220 27.57 32.13 2.60
N GLN A 221 26.34 31.72 2.97
CA GLN A 221 26.11 30.69 3.99
C GLN A 221 26.80 29.36 3.65
N SER A 222 26.73 28.92 2.38
CA SER A 222 27.33 27.66 1.92
C SER A 222 28.86 27.61 2.02
N LEU A 223 29.50 28.78 2.12
CA LEU A 223 30.96 28.91 2.31
C LEU A 223 31.30 29.10 3.80
N VAL A 224 30.55 29.95 4.48
CA VAL A 224 30.89 30.41 5.84
C VAL A 224 30.51 29.38 6.90
N ARG A 225 29.31 28.79 6.85
CA ARG A 225 28.86 27.84 7.90
C ARG A 225 29.75 26.60 8.01
N PRO A 226 30.10 25.90 6.91
CA PRO A 226 31.00 24.74 6.99
C PRO A 226 32.41 25.11 7.48
N THR A 227 32.90 26.31 7.14
CA THR A 227 34.21 26.79 7.60
C THR A 227 34.20 27.13 9.10
N ILE A 228 33.13 27.78 9.59
CA ILE A 228 32.93 28.07 11.02
C ILE A 228 32.89 26.78 11.85
N TYR A 229 32.27 25.73 11.33
CA TYR A 229 32.25 24.41 11.96
C TYR A 229 33.67 23.90 12.26
N LEU A 230 34.59 23.96 11.28
CA LEU A 230 35.98 23.51 11.47
C LEU A 230 36.75 24.39 12.47
N ILE A 231 36.58 25.72 12.38
CA ILE A 231 37.31 26.65 13.24
C ILE A 231 36.85 26.51 14.70
N ARG A 232 35.54 26.40 14.94
CA ARG A 232 34.98 26.26 16.30
C ARG A 232 35.35 24.91 16.93
N GLY A 233 35.42 23.84 16.13
CA GLY A 233 35.81 22.51 16.57
C GLY A 233 37.28 22.38 17.02
N ALA A 234 38.14 23.32 16.63
CA ALA A 234 39.59 23.29 16.91
C ALA A 234 39.93 23.06 18.38
N ILE A 235 39.21 23.72 19.30
CA ILE A 235 39.49 23.68 20.75
C ILE A 235 39.14 22.33 21.42
N PHE A 236 38.34 21.49 20.76
CA PHE A 236 37.90 20.20 21.29
C PHE A 236 38.75 19.03 20.80
N ARG A 237 39.73 19.28 19.91
CA ARG A 237 40.62 18.25 19.35
C ARG A 237 41.63 17.78 20.40
N PRO A 238 41.83 16.46 20.60
CA PRO A 238 42.67 15.94 21.67
C PRO A 238 44.15 16.31 21.48
N GLU A 239 44.84 16.60 22.59
CA GLU A 239 46.26 16.96 22.64
C GLU A 239 47.21 15.76 22.75
N TYR A 240 46.75 14.51 22.56
CA TYR A 240 47.59 13.31 22.76
C TYR A 240 47.50 12.29 21.61
N THR A 241 46.55 12.45 20.69
CA THR A 241 46.50 11.68 19.44
C THR A 241 46.50 12.60 18.23
N PHE A 242 47.23 12.22 17.19
CA PHE A 242 47.06 12.76 15.84
C PHE A 242 46.01 11.89 15.14
N ASP A 243 44.79 11.92 15.65
CA ASP A 243 43.68 11.37 14.91
C ASP A 243 43.33 12.42 13.85
N LEU A 244 43.39 12.02 12.56
CA LEU A 244 42.68 12.71 11.46
C LEU A 244 41.24 12.99 11.91
N LEU A 245 40.44 13.78 11.18
CA LEU A 245 39.01 13.95 11.52
C LEU A 245 38.29 12.59 11.47
N SER A 246 38.44 11.76 12.50
CA SER A 246 38.62 10.30 12.39
C SER A 246 37.36 9.55 11.98
N ASP A 247 36.26 10.31 11.91
CA ASP A 247 34.92 9.83 11.71
C ASP A 247 34.22 10.56 10.55
N ILE A 248 34.92 11.39 9.75
CA ILE A 248 34.34 12.09 8.58
C ILE A 248 34.87 11.49 7.29
N SER A 249 33.96 10.91 6.52
CA SER A 249 34.28 10.36 5.19
C SER A 249 34.50 11.44 4.13
N LEU A 250 35.16 11.08 3.04
CA LEU A 250 35.37 11.98 1.90
C LEU A 250 34.02 12.46 1.32
N GLY A 251 33.01 11.59 1.25
CA GLY A 251 31.67 11.95 0.79
C GLY A 251 31.03 13.08 1.63
N GLU A 252 31.12 12.98 2.95
CA GLU A 252 30.63 14.04 3.84
C GLU A 252 31.42 15.33 3.67
N LEU A 253 32.75 15.26 3.55
CA LEU A 253 33.55 16.46 3.30
C LEU A 253 33.15 17.12 1.99
N MET A 254 32.88 16.34 0.93
CA MET A 254 32.37 16.89 -0.33
C MET A 254 31.02 17.59 -0.11
N ASP A 255 30.06 16.93 0.54
CA ASP A 255 28.73 17.50 0.84
C ASP A 255 28.82 18.80 1.67
N MET A 256 29.83 18.92 2.52
CA MET A 256 30.08 20.11 3.33
C MET A 256 30.76 21.25 2.56
N TYR A 257 31.68 20.93 1.64
CA TYR A 257 32.69 21.90 1.21
C TYR A 257 32.78 22.14 -0.31
N HIS A 258 32.08 21.39 -1.14
CA HIS A 258 32.17 21.48 -2.61
C HIS A 258 31.89 22.89 -3.19
N SER A 259 31.17 23.74 -2.44
CA SER A 259 30.88 25.13 -2.83
C SER A 259 32.10 26.06 -2.79
N HIS A 260 33.19 25.67 -2.12
CA HIS A 260 34.40 26.49 -2.08
C HIS A 260 35.08 26.53 -3.45
N LYS A 261 35.63 27.69 -3.77
CA LYS A 261 36.34 27.98 -5.01
C LYS A 261 37.72 27.35 -5.00
N ALA A 262 38.10 26.88 -6.18
CA ALA A 262 39.43 26.40 -6.50
C ALA A 262 39.92 27.11 -7.77
N THR A 263 41.24 27.26 -7.91
CA THR A 263 41.82 27.76 -9.16
C THR A 263 41.75 26.71 -10.26
N ILE A 264 41.90 25.44 -9.88
CA ILE A 264 41.73 24.26 -10.75
C ILE A 264 40.74 23.33 -10.04
N SER A 265 39.73 22.83 -10.74
CA SER A 265 38.64 22.04 -10.11
C SER A 265 39.15 20.79 -9.36
N HIS A 266 40.27 20.18 -9.77
CA HIS A 266 40.93 19.09 -9.05
C HIS A 266 41.20 19.38 -7.57
N ASP A 267 41.53 20.63 -7.23
CA ASP A 267 41.81 21.02 -5.85
C ASP A 267 40.57 20.85 -4.96
N LYS A 268 39.35 20.88 -5.51
CA LYS A 268 38.13 20.60 -4.73
C LYS A 268 38.13 19.20 -4.11
N VAL A 269 38.79 18.25 -4.77
CA VAL A 269 38.92 16.86 -4.31
C VAL A 269 40.18 16.70 -3.47
N TYR A 270 41.33 17.10 -4.00
CA TYR A 270 42.62 16.88 -3.35
C TYR A 270 42.76 17.66 -2.04
N ALA A 271 42.13 18.84 -1.93
CA ALA A 271 42.10 19.61 -0.69
C ALA A 271 41.21 18.98 0.40
N LEU A 272 40.45 17.92 0.15
CA LEU A 272 39.65 17.26 1.19
C LEU A 272 40.11 15.83 1.47
N LEU A 273 40.84 15.22 0.51
CA LEU A 273 41.33 13.84 0.63
C LEU A 273 42.16 13.62 1.90
N SER A 274 43.13 14.48 2.19
CA SER A 274 43.98 14.34 3.38
C SER A 274 43.29 14.69 4.70
N MET A 275 42.03 15.13 4.66
CA MET A 275 41.20 15.35 5.85
C MET A 275 40.25 14.18 6.13
N SER A 276 40.05 13.29 5.15
CA SER A 276 39.08 12.20 5.24
C SER A 276 39.59 11.01 6.08
N SER A 277 38.67 10.27 6.69
CA SER A 277 38.95 9.02 7.38
C SER A 277 39.01 7.80 6.47
N ASP A 278 38.48 7.92 5.24
CA ASP A 278 38.56 6.89 4.22
C ASP A 278 40.01 6.84 3.72
N GLY A 279 40.83 6.00 4.37
CA GLY A 279 42.29 6.03 4.23
C GLY A 279 42.78 6.12 2.78
N LEU A 280 43.93 6.76 2.58
CA LEU A 280 44.60 7.08 1.29
C LEU A 280 44.97 5.86 0.40
N ASN A 281 44.39 4.69 0.65
CA ASN A 281 44.68 3.43 -0.03
C ASN A 281 44.00 3.28 -1.39
N SER A 282 43.08 4.18 -1.79
CA SER A 282 42.57 4.20 -3.17
C SER A 282 43.55 4.95 -4.08
N ALA A 283 44.48 4.21 -4.69
CA ALA A 283 45.43 4.74 -5.66
C ALA A 283 44.77 5.58 -6.77
N ASP A 284 43.49 5.35 -7.04
CA ASP A 284 42.69 6.01 -8.07
C ASP A 284 42.36 7.48 -7.81
N LEU A 285 42.41 7.95 -6.54
CA LEU A 285 42.12 9.34 -6.15
C LEU A 285 43.37 10.13 -5.70
N LEU A 286 44.56 9.57 -5.87
CA LEU A 286 45.80 10.28 -5.54
C LEU A 286 45.97 11.55 -6.40
N PRO A 287 46.60 12.62 -5.86
CA PRO A 287 46.83 13.85 -6.61
C PRO A 287 47.58 13.65 -7.93
N ASP A 288 46.84 13.74 -9.05
CA ASP A 288 47.38 13.80 -10.42
C ASP A 288 46.67 14.91 -11.20
N TYR A 289 47.40 15.97 -11.51
CA TYR A 289 46.90 17.11 -12.27
C TYR A 289 46.93 16.90 -13.79
N LYS A 290 47.49 15.78 -14.27
CA LYS A 290 47.45 15.41 -15.70
C LYS A 290 46.14 14.72 -16.07
N LEU A 291 45.41 14.19 -15.09
CA LEU A 291 44.14 13.53 -15.28
C LEU A 291 43.07 14.56 -15.71
N PRO A 292 42.24 14.31 -16.73
CA PRO A 292 41.12 15.20 -17.06
C PRO A 292 40.13 15.30 -15.90
N TRP A 293 39.57 16.50 -15.68
CA TRP A 293 38.62 16.76 -14.58
C TRP A 293 37.44 15.80 -14.60
N ARG A 294 36.86 15.54 -15.78
CA ARG A 294 35.72 14.62 -15.93
C ARG A 294 36.00 13.23 -15.37
N THR A 295 37.24 12.75 -15.51
CA THR A 295 37.65 11.41 -15.09
C THR A 295 37.84 11.36 -13.58
N LEU A 296 38.42 12.41 -12.99
CA LEU A 296 38.56 12.53 -11.55
C LEU A 296 37.18 12.56 -10.87
N LEU A 297 36.26 13.36 -11.40
CA LEU A 297 34.90 13.47 -10.84
C LEU A 297 34.13 12.14 -10.94
N GLN A 298 34.26 11.40 -12.05
CA GLN A 298 33.70 10.04 -12.16
C GLN A 298 34.27 9.07 -11.13
N ARG A 299 35.59 9.09 -10.92
CA ARG A 299 36.24 8.24 -9.90
C ARG A 299 35.77 8.58 -8.50
N LEU A 300 35.62 9.88 -8.20
CA LEU A 300 35.11 10.34 -6.91
C LEU A 300 33.69 9.82 -6.64
N VAL A 301 32.77 9.97 -7.59
CA VAL A 301 31.39 9.49 -7.42
C VAL A 301 31.37 7.98 -7.19
N LYS A 302 32.14 7.22 -7.97
CA LYS A 302 32.25 5.76 -7.82
C LYS A 302 32.87 5.33 -6.50
N PHE A 303 33.81 6.12 -5.98
CA PHE A 303 34.43 5.88 -4.68
C PHE A 303 33.44 6.10 -3.53
N ILE A 304 32.63 7.16 -3.59
CA ILE A 304 31.67 7.48 -2.52
C ILE A 304 30.45 6.54 -2.55
N LEU A 305 29.94 6.20 -3.74
CA LEU A 305 28.77 5.34 -3.91
C LEU A 305 29.19 3.89 -4.13
N HIS A 306 29.41 3.51 -5.39
CA HIS A 306 29.81 2.16 -5.79
C HIS A 306 30.34 2.16 -7.23
N GLU A 307 31.26 1.23 -7.56
CA GLU A 307 31.94 1.18 -8.87
C GLU A 307 30.99 0.98 -10.06
N LYS A 308 29.86 0.28 -9.83
CA LYS A 308 28.86 -0.06 -10.85
C LYS A 308 27.90 1.06 -11.23
N VAL A 309 27.94 2.20 -10.53
CA VAL A 309 27.05 3.33 -10.83
C VAL A 309 27.44 3.95 -12.18
N ASN A 310 26.43 4.30 -12.99
CA ASN A 310 26.64 4.98 -14.26
C ASN A 310 26.68 6.50 -14.03
N VAL A 311 27.77 7.14 -14.43
CA VAL A 311 28.06 8.55 -14.12
C VAL A 311 28.53 9.26 -15.38
N GLU A 312 27.84 10.33 -15.74
CA GLU A 312 28.16 11.22 -16.85
C GLU A 312 28.70 12.55 -16.32
N THR A 313 29.87 12.97 -16.83
CA THR A 313 30.60 14.18 -16.42
C THR A 313 31.26 14.86 -17.63
N TRP A 314 31.59 16.14 -17.46
CA TRP A 314 32.18 17.03 -18.47
C TRP A 314 33.48 17.64 -17.95
N ASP A 315 34.35 18.09 -18.86
CA ASP A 315 35.65 18.69 -18.50
C ASP A 315 35.54 20.16 -18.09
N ASP A 316 34.53 20.87 -18.60
CA ASP A 316 34.31 22.30 -18.43
C ASP A 316 33.21 22.63 -17.39
N ARG A 317 32.66 21.60 -16.73
CA ARG A 317 31.54 21.74 -15.79
C ARG A 317 31.80 21.02 -14.48
N GLU A 318 31.21 21.54 -13.40
CA GLU A 318 31.25 20.93 -12.07
C GLU A 318 29.92 20.28 -11.72
N ILE A 319 29.40 19.48 -12.66
CA ILE A 319 28.14 18.76 -12.54
C ILE A 319 28.33 17.28 -12.89
N SER A 320 27.65 16.42 -12.15
CA SER A 320 27.58 14.99 -12.43
C SER A 320 26.13 14.54 -12.56
N ILE A 321 25.84 13.79 -13.62
CA ILE A 321 24.56 13.08 -13.76
C ILE A 321 24.81 11.61 -13.41
N ILE A 322 24.04 11.10 -12.46
CA ILE A 322 24.24 9.80 -11.85
C ILE A 322 22.97 8.98 -12.04
N LYS A 323 23.07 7.87 -12.75
CA LYS A 323 21.99 6.88 -12.91
C LYS A 323 22.26 5.74 -11.94
N SER A 324 21.37 5.59 -10.97
CA SER A 324 21.41 4.54 -9.96
C SER A 324 20.01 4.04 -9.68
N TYR A 325 19.86 2.84 -9.16
CA TYR A 325 18.63 2.41 -8.50
C TYR A 325 18.85 2.37 -6.99
N GLY A 326 17.79 2.33 -6.21
CA GLY A 326 17.87 2.31 -4.74
C GLY A 326 16.53 2.16 -4.06
N PHE A 327 16.49 2.37 -2.75
CA PHE A 327 15.28 2.31 -1.93
C PHE A 327 15.00 3.66 -1.30
N VAL A 328 13.74 4.11 -1.33
CA VAL A 328 13.30 5.27 -0.53
C VAL A 328 13.06 4.80 0.90
N LEU A 329 13.86 5.30 1.84
CA LEU A 329 13.75 4.95 3.25
C LEU A 329 12.63 5.73 3.94
N GLY A 330 12.43 6.98 3.54
CA GLY A 330 11.45 7.90 4.11
C GLY A 330 11.63 9.32 3.58
N HIS A 331 11.03 10.29 4.26
CA HIS A 331 11.18 11.71 3.96
C HIS A 331 11.37 12.53 5.24
N ILE A 332 11.94 13.71 5.08
CA ILE A 332 12.15 14.66 6.18
C ILE A 332 10.87 15.44 6.42
N SER A 333 10.31 15.35 7.62
CA SER A 333 9.08 16.06 7.99
C SER A 333 9.33 17.43 8.59
N SER A 334 10.50 17.65 9.19
CA SER A 334 10.82 18.90 9.87
C SER A 334 12.34 19.10 9.93
N THR A 335 12.77 20.36 9.86
CA THR A 335 14.19 20.73 9.96
C THR A 335 14.38 21.91 10.90
N LYS A 336 15.37 21.84 11.78
CA LYS A 336 15.76 22.92 12.68
C LYS A 336 17.28 23.11 12.66
N ILE A 337 17.72 24.35 12.53
CA ILE A 337 19.14 24.71 12.66
C ILE A 337 19.39 25.08 14.12
N ASP A 338 20.44 24.52 14.72
CA ASP A 338 20.92 24.95 16.05
C ASP A 338 22.12 25.88 15.90
N ASP A 339 21.87 27.18 16.05
CA ASP A 339 22.90 28.22 16.00
C ASP A 339 23.87 28.17 17.18
N THR A 340 23.49 27.47 18.26
CA THR A 340 24.34 27.31 19.46
C THR A 340 25.24 26.07 19.39
N GLN A 341 24.86 25.06 18.60
CA GLN A 341 25.59 23.79 18.43
C GLN A 341 26.18 23.62 17.03
N TYR A 342 27.11 24.48 16.65
CA TYR A 342 28.00 24.29 15.48
C TYR A 342 27.28 24.31 14.11
N HIS A 343 26.14 25.00 14.00
CA HIS A 343 25.30 25.02 12.78
C HIS A 343 24.89 23.61 12.29
N LYS A 344 24.74 22.66 13.23
CA LYS A 344 24.17 21.35 12.94
C LYS A 344 22.70 21.49 12.56
N GLN A 345 22.25 20.63 11.66
CA GLN A 345 20.86 20.51 11.27
C GLN A 345 20.23 19.32 11.99
N TYR A 346 19.18 19.59 12.74
CA TYR A 346 18.31 18.61 13.37
C TYR A 346 17.16 18.37 12.41
N MET A 347 16.86 17.10 12.15
CA MET A 347 15.77 16.73 11.26
C MET A 347 14.98 15.57 11.82
N ASP A 348 13.67 15.66 11.63
CA ASP A 348 12.73 14.59 11.93
C ASP A 348 12.41 13.84 10.64
N ILE A 349 12.50 12.52 10.69
CA ILE A 349 12.30 11.65 9.53
C ILE A 349 11.10 10.74 9.77
N ILE A 350 10.21 10.71 8.79
CA ILE A 350 9.12 9.73 8.71
C ILE A 350 9.60 8.60 7.80
N PHE A 351 9.92 7.46 8.41
CA PHE A 351 10.31 6.24 7.72
C PHE A 351 9.11 5.50 7.15
N ASN A 352 9.31 4.89 5.99
CA ASN A 352 8.35 4.00 5.36
C ASN A 352 8.23 2.66 6.11
N ASP A 353 7.12 1.94 5.91
CA ASP A 353 6.88 0.62 6.51
C ASP A 353 7.57 -0.52 5.74
N THR A 354 8.84 -0.33 5.36
CA THR A 354 9.65 -1.37 4.73
C THR A 354 10.64 -1.95 5.73
N PRO A 355 11.04 -3.24 5.62
CA PRO A 355 12.00 -3.84 6.54
C PRO A 355 13.31 -3.05 6.67
N ILE A 356 13.81 -2.49 5.56
CA ILE A 356 15.06 -1.71 5.55
C ILE A 356 14.87 -0.33 6.20
N SER A 357 13.75 0.35 5.94
CA SER A 357 13.39 1.62 6.59
C SER A 357 13.23 1.46 8.10
N LEU A 358 12.52 0.41 8.52
CA LEU A 358 12.31 0.10 9.94
C LEU A 358 13.62 -0.25 10.64
N TRP A 359 14.55 -0.93 9.97
CA TRP A 359 15.90 -1.17 10.51
C TRP A 359 16.65 0.15 10.78
N TYR A 360 16.65 1.11 9.84
CA TYR A 360 17.27 2.42 10.09
C TYR A 360 16.59 3.18 11.23
N LYS A 361 15.26 3.10 11.32
CA LYS A 361 14.48 3.70 12.40
C LYS A 361 14.84 3.10 13.77
N ASP A 362 14.97 1.78 13.85
CA ASP A 362 15.28 1.08 15.09
C ASP A 362 16.73 1.32 15.55
N GLU A 363 17.67 1.36 14.60
CA GLU A 363 19.11 1.49 14.90
C GLU A 363 19.53 2.94 15.20
N TYR A 364 18.98 3.92 14.48
CA TYR A 364 19.40 5.32 14.54
C TYR A 364 18.32 6.30 15.04
N GLY A 365 17.07 5.85 15.17
CA GLY A 365 15.93 6.70 15.54
C GLY A 365 15.44 7.58 14.40
N THR A 366 14.41 8.39 14.68
CA THR A 366 13.77 9.33 13.74
C THR A 366 14.36 10.73 13.77
N GLU A 367 15.15 11.07 14.79
CA GLU A 367 15.77 12.38 14.96
C GLU A 367 17.25 12.31 14.56
N TRP A 368 17.58 12.82 13.38
CA TRP A 368 18.95 12.85 12.87
C TRP A 368 19.60 14.21 13.09
N ILE A 369 20.91 14.18 13.37
CA ILE A 369 21.72 15.39 13.55
C ILE A 369 22.87 15.34 12.55
N LEU A 370 22.81 16.21 11.55
CA LEU A 370 23.81 16.27 10.49
C LEU A 370 24.76 17.46 10.70
N GLN A 371 25.98 17.33 10.18
CA GLN A 371 26.95 18.43 10.17
C GLN A 371 26.51 19.55 9.21
N ALA A 372 27.13 20.72 9.34
CA ALA A 372 26.87 21.85 8.46
C ALA A 372 27.23 21.51 7.00
N SER A 373 26.23 21.30 6.15
CA SER A 373 26.36 21.01 4.72
C SER A 373 26.42 22.28 3.87
N ALA A 374 26.93 22.17 2.65
CA ALA A 374 26.93 23.27 1.68
C ALA A 374 25.51 23.64 1.23
N GLN A 375 24.62 22.66 1.13
CA GLN A 375 23.19 22.86 0.83
C GLN A 375 22.33 22.50 2.05
N LEU A 376 21.35 23.34 2.37
CA LEU A 376 20.41 23.09 3.47
C LEU A 376 19.42 21.98 3.09
N VAL A 377 19.27 21.04 4.02
CA VAL A 377 18.20 20.04 4.00
C VAL A 377 16.88 20.74 4.35
N ARG A 378 15.79 20.34 3.69
CA ARG A 378 14.45 20.93 3.84
C ARG A 378 13.43 19.86 4.21
N SER A 379 12.25 20.31 4.63
CA SER A 379 11.05 19.47 4.64
C SER A 379 10.79 18.90 3.24
N ASP A 380 10.28 17.67 3.21
CA ASP A 380 9.98 16.86 2.02
C ASP A 380 11.18 16.36 1.22
N ASP A 381 12.42 16.67 1.63
CA ASP A 381 13.60 16.00 1.07
C ASP A 381 13.54 14.50 1.39
N LEU A 382 13.93 13.67 0.42
CA LEU A 382 13.87 12.21 0.52
C LEU A 382 15.14 11.65 1.12
N VAL A 383 14.98 10.65 1.97
CA VAL A 383 16.08 9.83 2.49
C VAL A 383 16.07 8.52 1.71
N CYS A 384 17.15 8.21 0.99
CA CYS A 384 17.24 7.01 0.16
C CYS A 384 18.55 6.24 0.37
N LEU A 385 18.52 4.93 0.18
CA LEU A 385 19.70 4.10 0.10
C LEU A 385 19.95 3.71 -1.36
N LEU A 386 21.00 4.26 -1.95
CA LEU A 386 21.41 3.97 -3.33
C LEU A 386 22.09 2.60 -3.42
N HIS A 387 21.93 1.92 -4.55
CA HIS A 387 22.47 0.59 -4.73
C HIS A 387 23.99 0.56 -4.60
N GLY A 388 24.48 -0.33 -3.74
CA GLY A 388 25.90 -0.51 -3.46
C GLY A 388 26.50 0.54 -2.52
N ALA A 389 25.76 1.60 -2.18
CA ALA A 389 26.21 2.59 -1.21
C ALA A 389 26.08 2.03 0.22
N SER A 390 27.07 2.29 1.06
CA SER A 390 27.06 1.89 2.47
C SER A 390 26.33 2.87 3.39
N LYS A 391 26.00 4.07 2.88
CA LYS A 391 25.40 5.19 3.63
C LYS A 391 24.18 5.71 2.88
N PRO A 392 23.14 6.20 3.59
CA PRO A 392 22.00 6.84 2.96
C PRO A 392 22.38 8.19 2.32
N ALA A 393 21.67 8.57 1.27
CA ALA A 393 21.73 9.87 0.63
C ALA A 393 20.45 10.67 0.93
N ILE A 394 20.57 11.99 0.94
CA ILE A 394 19.44 12.92 1.01
C ILE A 394 19.33 13.62 -0.34
N ILE A 395 18.17 13.48 -0.97
CA ILE A 395 17.90 13.98 -2.31
C ILE A 395 16.62 14.82 -2.33
N ARG A 396 16.58 15.81 -3.22
CA ARG A 396 15.42 16.69 -3.42
C ARG A 396 14.77 16.41 -4.76
N ALA A 397 13.46 16.19 -4.77
CA ALA A 397 12.70 16.02 -6.00
C ALA A 397 12.67 17.33 -6.80
N CYS A 398 12.88 17.24 -8.11
CA CYS A 398 12.67 18.30 -9.09
C CYS A 398 11.67 17.80 -10.15
N LYS A 399 11.43 18.55 -11.24
CA LYS A 399 10.45 18.16 -12.26
C LYS A 399 10.70 16.80 -12.93
N ASP A 400 11.96 16.50 -13.23
CA ASP A 400 12.36 15.35 -14.05
C ASP A 400 13.67 14.69 -13.58
N HIS A 401 14.09 14.97 -12.35
CA HIS A 401 15.30 14.40 -11.74
C HIS A 401 15.28 14.66 -10.24
N PHE A 402 16.28 14.12 -9.53
CA PHE A 402 16.54 14.43 -8.14
C PHE A 402 17.86 15.18 -8.01
N THR A 403 17.89 16.26 -7.23
CA THR A 403 19.15 16.93 -6.88
C THR A 403 19.72 16.28 -5.62
N ILE A 404 21.01 15.94 -5.63
CA ILE A 404 21.70 15.44 -4.44
C ILE A 404 21.99 16.62 -3.50
N ILE A 405 21.42 16.55 -2.30
CA ILE A 405 21.71 17.50 -1.21
C ILE A 405 22.89 16.98 -0.39
N MET A 406 22.85 15.69 -0.04
CA MET A 406 23.95 14.97 0.60
C MET A 406 24.08 13.58 0.00
N MET A 407 25.25 13.23 -0.52
CA MET A 407 25.46 11.98 -1.22
C MET A 407 25.75 10.81 -0.26
N ALA A 408 26.33 11.07 0.91
CA ALA A 408 26.68 10.04 1.88
C ALA A 408 26.58 10.55 3.32
N VAL A 409 25.45 10.27 3.97
CA VAL A 409 25.18 10.69 5.34
C VAL A 409 25.78 9.69 6.35
N THR A 410 26.70 10.14 7.20
CA THR A 410 27.17 9.31 8.33
C THR A 410 26.29 9.53 9.55
N LEU A 411 25.56 8.49 9.92
CA LEU A 411 24.76 8.46 11.13
C LEU A 411 25.63 8.12 12.33
N ARG A 412 25.51 8.90 13.41
CA ARG A 412 26.24 8.69 14.67
C ARG A 412 25.24 8.29 15.75
N HIS A 413 25.49 7.20 16.47
CA HIS A 413 24.61 6.75 17.54
C HIS A 413 24.47 7.82 18.63
N ARG A 414 23.24 8.12 19.05
CA ARG A 414 22.94 9.07 20.14
C ARG A 414 23.37 8.53 21.52
N THR A 415 23.53 7.22 21.65
CA THR A 415 23.86 6.53 22.90
C THR A 415 24.70 5.29 22.59
N LYS A 416 25.84 5.12 23.28
CA LYS A 416 26.50 3.82 23.43
C LYS A 416 25.59 2.93 24.30
N VAL A 417 24.50 2.42 23.75
CA VAL A 417 23.82 1.29 24.38
C VAL A 417 24.63 0.06 24.01
N GLU A 418 25.24 -0.56 25.01
CA GLU A 418 25.77 -1.93 24.91
C GLU A 418 24.59 -2.90 24.65
N ASN A 419 24.01 -2.87 23.45
CA ASN A 419 23.06 -3.90 23.02
C ASN A 419 23.81 -4.93 22.17
N LYS A 420 24.00 -6.09 22.80
CA LYS A 420 24.75 -7.27 22.34
C LYS A 420 24.14 -8.03 21.15
N TYR A 421 23.30 -7.40 20.33
CA TYR A 421 22.68 -8.03 19.16
C TYR A 421 22.71 -7.06 17.97
N LEU A 422 23.90 -6.81 17.43
CA LEU A 422 24.05 -6.18 16.12
C LEU A 422 23.41 -7.10 15.08
N SER A 423 22.24 -6.72 14.56
CA SER A 423 21.67 -7.38 13.38
C SER A 423 22.46 -6.93 12.16
N GLN A 424 22.92 -7.87 11.34
CA GLN A 424 23.50 -7.53 10.03
C GLN A 424 22.46 -6.74 9.25
N GLN A 425 22.88 -5.65 8.59
CA GLN A 425 22.02 -4.89 7.69
C GLN A 425 21.31 -5.87 6.75
N PRO A 426 19.96 -5.83 6.64
CA PRO A 426 19.23 -6.73 5.75
C PRO A 426 19.83 -6.64 4.34
N SER A 427 20.17 -7.78 3.74
CA SER A 427 20.64 -7.82 2.35
C SER A 427 19.58 -7.19 1.45
N ALA A 428 19.96 -6.34 0.49
CA ALA A 428 19.06 -5.64 -0.44
C ALA A 428 18.03 -6.53 -1.21
N SER A 429 18.14 -7.86 -1.10
CA SER A 429 17.16 -8.85 -1.56
C SER A 429 15.90 -8.96 -0.68
N THR A 430 15.82 -8.30 0.49
CA THR A 430 14.62 -8.31 1.35
C THR A 430 13.57 -7.31 0.89
N HIS A 431 12.80 -7.67 -0.15
CA HIS A 431 11.40 -7.30 -0.42
C HIS A 431 10.97 -5.81 -0.39
N GLY A 432 11.89 -4.85 -0.52
CA GLY A 432 11.57 -3.44 -0.78
C GLY A 432 11.41 -3.16 -2.28
N PHE A 433 10.54 -2.22 -2.66
CA PHE A 433 10.50 -1.71 -4.03
C PHE A 433 11.75 -0.86 -4.29
N SER A 434 12.52 -1.24 -5.30
CA SER A 434 13.63 -0.42 -5.78
C SER A 434 13.13 0.53 -6.87
N TYR A 435 13.63 1.76 -6.86
CA TYR A 435 13.30 2.80 -7.83
C TYR A 435 14.54 3.19 -8.61
N ASP A 436 14.35 3.53 -9.88
CA ASP A 436 15.38 4.16 -10.70
C ASP A 436 15.46 5.66 -10.34
N PHE A 437 16.68 6.11 -10.09
CA PHE A 437 17.00 7.48 -9.75
C PHE A 437 17.91 8.07 -10.83
N LEU A 438 17.44 9.19 -11.39
CA LEU A 438 18.29 10.12 -12.10
C LEU A 438 18.69 11.25 -11.14
N LEU A 439 19.92 11.17 -10.65
CA LEU A 439 20.45 12.10 -9.66
C LEU A 439 21.36 13.13 -10.34
N VAL A 440 21.25 14.38 -9.91
CA VAL A 440 22.10 15.49 -10.34
C VAL A 440 22.88 15.99 -9.14
N TRP A 441 24.20 15.87 -9.21
CA TRP A 441 25.10 16.47 -8.24
C TRP A 441 25.74 17.71 -8.87
N ASN A 442 25.21 18.88 -8.52
CA ASN A 442 25.61 20.14 -9.11
C ASN A 442 26.41 20.99 -8.10
N TRP A 443 27.66 21.29 -8.44
CA TRP A 443 28.53 22.16 -7.64
C TRP A 443 28.66 23.56 -8.20
N GLU A 444 28.07 23.83 -9.36
CA GLU A 444 28.15 25.13 -10.01
C GLU A 444 27.35 26.18 -9.25
N THR A 445 27.84 27.42 -9.31
CA THR A 445 27.19 28.53 -8.63
C THR A 445 25.95 28.93 -9.41
N ILE A 446 24.75 28.62 -8.89
CA ILE A 446 23.48 28.94 -9.56
C ILE A 446 23.44 30.44 -9.87
N PRO A 447 23.27 30.84 -11.15
CA PRO A 447 23.14 32.23 -11.58
C PRO A 447 22.06 33.02 -10.80
N GLU A 448 22.31 34.29 -10.49
CA GLU A 448 21.42 35.11 -9.64
C GLU A 448 19.96 35.20 -10.14
N ASN A 449 19.74 35.14 -11.45
CA ASN A 449 18.41 35.09 -12.07
C ASN A 449 17.63 33.80 -11.76
N LEU A 450 18.31 32.65 -11.70
CA LEU A 450 17.72 31.36 -11.30
C LEU A 450 17.53 31.26 -9.77
N ARG A 451 18.32 32.01 -8.98
CA ARG A 451 18.16 32.06 -7.51
C ARG A 451 16.82 32.66 -7.08
N TYR A 452 16.27 33.61 -7.82
CA TYR A 452 14.94 34.18 -7.53
C TYR A 452 13.79 33.22 -7.87
N GLN A 453 13.94 32.38 -8.89
CA GLN A 453 12.98 31.31 -9.22
C GLN A 453 13.06 30.13 -8.23
N ALA A 454 14.28 29.78 -7.79
CA ALA A 454 14.52 28.77 -6.76
C ALA A 454 13.98 29.13 -5.36
N ARG A 455 13.56 30.39 -5.13
CA ARG A 455 12.83 30.79 -3.90
C ARG A 455 11.40 30.25 -3.84
N TYR A 456 10.81 29.85 -4.97
CA TYR A 456 9.36 29.63 -5.05
C TYR A 456 8.88 28.33 -5.71
N LYS A 457 9.74 27.45 -6.24
CA LYS A 457 9.34 26.07 -6.64
C LYS A 457 10.54 25.25 -7.11
N ASP A 458 10.61 23.98 -6.69
CA ASP A 458 11.51 22.92 -7.18
C ASP A 458 11.15 22.51 -8.64
N SER A 459 11.19 23.49 -9.53
CA SER A 459 10.64 23.44 -10.89
C SER A 459 11.71 23.42 -11.99
N THR A 460 12.98 23.25 -11.61
CA THR A 460 14.11 23.18 -12.53
C THR A 460 14.12 21.84 -13.25
N GLU A 461 14.23 21.90 -14.57
CA GLU A 461 14.37 20.72 -15.43
C GLU A 461 15.86 20.41 -15.64
N ILE A 462 16.23 19.15 -15.83
CA ILE A 462 17.65 18.79 -15.99
C ILE A 462 18.27 19.49 -17.21
N ASN A 463 17.49 19.71 -18.28
CA ASN A 463 17.95 20.39 -19.50
C ASN A 463 18.21 21.89 -19.26
N SER A 464 17.66 22.49 -18.19
CA SER A 464 18.03 23.85 -17.78
C SER A 464 19.44 23.92 -17.16
N LEU A 465 19.91 22.79 -16.62
CA LEU A 465 21.25 22.64 -16.05
C LEU A 465 22.23 22.15 -17.11
N VAL A 466 21.88 21.12 -17.87
CA VAL A 466 22.69 20.51 -18.94
C VAL A 466 21.85 20.46 -20.22
N PRO A 467 21.87 21.53 -21.05
CA PRO A 467 21.02 21.61 -22.25
C PRO A 467 21.14 20.41 -23.17
N GLU A 468 22.37 19.94 -23.42
CA GLU A 468 22.65 18.83 -24.35
C GLU A 468 22.21 17.45 -23.84
N TYR A 469 21.70 17.34 -22.61
CA TYR A 469 21.39 16.05 -21.98
C TYR A 469 20.00 15.53 -22.38
N LEU A 470 19.97 14.71 -23.44
CA LEU A 470 18.80 13.91 -23.86
C LEU A 470 17.51 14.76 -23.98
N GLU A 471 17.49 15.65 -24.97
CA GLU A 471 16.47 16.69 -25.18
C GLU A 471 15.07 16.21 -25.64
N SER A 472 14.83 14.91 -25.86
CA SER A 472 13.52 14.47 -26.37
C SER A 472 12.41 14.59 -25.33
N ASP A 473 11.24 15.11 -25.73
CA ASP A 473 10.05 15.21 -24.88
C ASP A 473 9.62 13.84 -24.30
N GLU A 474 9.81 12.75 -25.04
CA GLU A 474 9.52 11.38 -24.57
C GLU A 474 10.38 10.99 -23.35
N LEU A 475 11.69 11.18 -23.43
CA LEU A 475 12.59 10.91 -22.31
C LEU A 475 12.31 11.81 -21.12
N LYS A 476 11.92 13.06 -21.34
CA LYS A 476 11.52 13.97 -20.27
C LYS A 476 10.30 13.44 -19.52
N ALA A 477 9.26 12.99 -20.24
CA ALA A 477 8.08 12.39 -19.64
C ALA A 477 8.42 11.11 -18.86
N ILE A 478 9.26 10.23 -19.40
CA ILE A 478 9.72 9.01 -18.69
C ILE A 478 10.41 9.36 -17.37
N ARG A 479 11.32 10.35 -17.37
CA ARG A 479 12.01 10.79 -16.15
C ARG A 479 11.05 11.37 -15.10
N SER A 480 10.06 12.15 -15.51
CA SER A 480 9.02 12.67 -14.61
C SER A 480 8.17 11.55 -14.02
N ILE A 481 7.87 10.50 -14.80
CA ILE A 481 7.20 9.29 -14.31
C ILE A 481 8.04 8.58 -13.24
N ASP A 482 9.33 8.33 -13.50
CA ASP A 482 10.21 7.65 -12.55
C ASP A 482 10.34 8.44 -11.24
N MET A 483 10.40 9.77 -11.33
CA MET A 483 10.38 10.67 -10.18
C MET A 483 9.08 10.57 -9.37
N ALA A 484 7.93 10.62 -10.04
CA ALA A 484 6.63 10.48 -9.40
C ALA A 484 6.45 9.10 -8.74
N LEU A 485 6.96 8.03 -9.35
CA LEU A 485 6.97 6.68 -8.77
C LEU A 485 7.81 6.62 -7.48
N ALA A 486 9.00 7.22 -7.48
CA ALA A 486 9.85 7.26 -6.28
C ALA A 486 9.21 8.07 -5.14
N LEU A 487 8.53 9.19 -5.45
CA LEU A 487 7.70 9.92 -4.48
C LEU A 487 6.53 9.06 -3.97
N GLY A 488 5.95 8.26 -4.85
CA GLY A 488 5.00 7.17 -4.59
C GLY A 488 5.36 6.28 -3.42
N GLY A 489 6.65 6.01 -3.26
CA GLY A 489 7.18 5.19 -2.19
C GLY A 489 7.20 5.85 -0.81
N THR A 490 6.81 7.13 -0.69
CA THR A 490 6.80 7.86 0.59
C THR A 490 5.45 7.77 1.30
N GLN A 491 5.44 7.91 2.63
CA GLN A 491 4.19 8.05 3.40
C GLN A 491 3.52 9.43 3.26
N ASN A 492 3.98 10.32 2.37
CA ASN A 492 3.34 11.60 2.08
C ASN A 492 2.32 11.45 0.93
N TYR A 493 1.20 10.77 1.21
CA TYR A 493 0.26 10.36 0.17
C TYR A 493 -0.48 11.52 -0.51
N GLU A 494 -0.76 12.63 0.16
CA GLU A 494 -1.50 13.76 -0.42
C GLU A 494 -0.69 14.50 -1.50
N ASN A 495 0.56 14.86 -1.20
CA ASN A 495 1.44 15.50 -2.18
C ASN A 495 1.75 14.55 -3.34
N THR A 496 2.05 13.29 -3.00
CA THR A 496 2.36 12.23 -3.96
C THR A 496 1.23 11.99 -4.94
N GLN A 497 -0.02 11.90 -4.46
CA GLN A 497 -1.20 11.71 -5.30
C GLN A 497 -1.34 12.86 -6.31
N THR A 498 -1.18 14.10 -5.85
CA THR A 498 -1.27 15.29 -6.72
C THR A 498 -0.19 15.26 -7.79
N THR A 499 1.07 14.99 -7.41
CA THR A 499 2.18 14.89 -8.36
C THR A 499 1.98 13.77 -9.39
N MET A 500 1.46 12.61 -8.98
CA MET A 500 1.18 11.50 -9.89
C MET A 500 0.07 11.85 -10.89
N ILE A 501 -1.02 12.49 -10.44
CA ILE A 501 -2.11 12.92 -11.32
C ILE A 501 -1.60 13.93 -12.35
N ASP A 502 -0.93 14.98 -11.91
CA ASP A 502 -0.37 16.01 -12.80
C ASP A 502 0.59 15.38 -13.84
N THR A 503 1.44 14.45 -13.39
CA THR A 503 2.39 13.76 -14.28
C THR A 503 1.70 12.82 -15.28
N ILE A 504 0.61 12.14 -14.87
CA ILE A 504 -0.20 11.31 -15.78
C ILE A 504 -0.86 12.19 -16.84
N GLU A 505 -1.46 13.31 -16.44
CA GLU A 505 -2.14 14.22 -17.38
C GLU A 505 -1.17 14.79 -18.43
N ASP A 506 0.00 15.25 -17.98
CA ASP A 506 1.04 15.79 -18.86
C ASP A 506 1.64 14.71 -19.78
N SER A 507 1.92 13.51 -19.24
CA SER A 507 2.60 12.44 -19.99
C SER A 507 1.65 11.66 -20.91
N GLU A 508 0.35 11.59 -20.60
CA GLU A 508 -0.63 10.88 -21.42
C GLU A 508 -0.84 11.57 -22.78
N GLN A 509 -0.82 12.91 -22.82
CA GLN A 509 -0.89 13.66 -24.06
C GLN A 509 0.34 13.43 -24.96
N MET A 510 1.50 13.22 -24.34
CA MET A 510 2.79 13.11 -25.02
C MET A 510 3.08 11.67 -25.49
N LEU A 511 2.98 10.70 -24.58
CA LEU A 511 3.38 9.30 -24.80
C LEU A 511 2.23 8.39 -25.27
N GLY A 512 0.99 8.85 -25.12
CA GLY A 512 -0.21 8.06 -25.35
C GLY A 512 -0.56 7.10 -24.20
N LYS A 513 -1.83 6.68 -24.15
CA LYS A 513 -2.41 5.84 -23.08
C LYS A 513 -1.79 4.44 -22.95
N GLU A 514 -1.20 3.95 -24.03
CA GLU A 514 -0.63 2.60 -24.13
C GLU A 514 0.85 2.54 -23.69
N ASN A 515 1.44 3.66 -23.25
CA ASN A 515 2.83 3.68 -22.84
C ASN A 515 3.07 2.89 -21.53
N LEU A 516 4.02 1.95 -21.53
CA LEU A 516 4.30 1.08 -20.38
C LEU A 516 4.74 1.83 -19.11
N HIS A 517 5.49 2.95 -19.24
CA HIS A 517 5.86 3.77 -18.08
C HIS A 517 4.64 4.45 -17.48
N LEU A 518 3.74 4.99 -18.32
CA LEU A 518 2.48 5.58 -17.88
C LEU A 518 1.59 4.56 -17.16
N LEU A 519 1.54 3.33 -17.67
CA LEU A 519 0.82 2.23 -17.01
C LEU A 519 1.42 1.91 -15.63
N SER A 520 2.75 1.93 -15.49
CA SER A 520 3.41 1.77 -14.18
C SER A 520 3.06 2.91 -13.22
N LEU A 521 2.97 4.16 -13.70
CA LEU A 521 2.54 5.29 -12.89
C LEU A 521 1.08 5.17 -12.43
N LYS A 522 0.16 4.77 -13.32
CA LYS A 522 -1.24 4.49 -12.98
C LYS A 522 -1.38 3.35 -11.96
N ASP A 523 -0.57 2.29 -12.11
CA ASP A 523 -0.43 1.19 -11.14
C ASP A 523 0.01 1.70 -9.74
N GLY A 524 0.95 2.66 -9.72
CA GLY A 524 1.44 3.31 -8.51
C GLY A 524 0.37 4.19 -7.85
N LEU A 525 -0.33 5.00 -8.65
CA LEU A 525 -1.45 5.83 -8.18
C LEU A 525 -2.58 4.98 -7.60
N ALA A 526 -2.91 3.85 -8.23
CA ALA A 526 -3.90 2.90 -7.70
C ALA A 526 -3.49 2.34 -6.33
N LEU A 527 -2.19 2.11 -6.10
CA LEU A 527 -1.68 1.68 -4.80
C LEU A 527 -1.79 2.80 -3.75
N VAL A 528 -1.53 4.07 -4.12
CA VAL A 528 -1.73 5.22 -3.22
C VAL A 528 -3.20 5.34 -2.81
N HIS A 529 -4.12 5.28 -3.76
CA HIS A 529 -5.56 5.27 -3.48
C HIS A 529 -5.97 4.12 -2.55
N LYS A 530 -5.43 2.92 -2.80
CA LYS A 530 -5.64 1.75 -1.93
C LYS A 530 -5.21 2.04 -0.49
N ILE A 531 -4.02 2.60 -0.27
CA ILE A 531 -3.51 2.90 1.07
C ILE A 531 -4.36 3.98 1.77
N GLN A 532 -4.86 4.96 1.02
CA GLN A 532 -5.78 5.98 1.53
C GLN A 532 -7.22 5.47 1.78
N GLY A 533 -7.53 4.20 1.45
CA GLY A 533 -8.86 3.60 1.61
C GLY A 533 -9.85 3.93 0.48
N GLN A 534 -9.37 4.49 -0.63
CA GLN A 534 -10.14 4.83 -1.84
C GLN A 534 -10.19 3.62 -2.78
N TRP A 535 -10.84 2.54 -2.33
CA TRP A 535 -10.79 1.23 -2.98
C TRP A 535 -11.39 1.21 -4.39
N LYS A 536 -12.40 2.04 -4.66
CA LYS A 536 -13.08 2.08 -5.97
C LYS A 536 -12.20 2.73 -7.04
N GLU A 537 -11.55 3.82 -6.67
CA GLU A 537 -10.60 4.54 -7.51
C GLU A 537 -9.40 3.63 -7.84
N ALA A 538 -8.89 2.89 -6.85
CA ALA A 538 -7.86 1.88 -7.05
C ALA A 538 -8.33 0.74 -7.99
N GLU A 539 -9.54 0.21 -7.79
CA GLU A 539 -10.10 -0.85 -8.64
C GLU A 539 -10.21 -0.41 -10.11
N ILE A 540 -10.73 0.79 -10.38
CA ILE A 540 -10.89 1.32 -11.73
C ILE A 540 -9.52 1.42 -12.43
N LEU A 541 -8.53 2.00 -11.77
CA LEU A 541 -7.19 2.17 -12.33
C LEU A 541 -6.50 0.82 -12.58
N PHE A 542 -6.58 -0.13 -11.64
CA PHE A 542 -6.00 -1.45 -11.85
C PHE A 542 -6.66 -2.20 -13.01
N LEU A 543 -7.99 -2.13 -13.15
CA LEU A 543 -8.70 -2.76 -14.27
C LEU A 543 -8.30 -2.15 -15.62
N GLU A 544 -8.18 -0.82 -15.69
CA GLU A 544 -7.68 -0.11 -16.89
C GLU A 544 -6.26 -0.58 -17.24
N VAL A 545 -5.34 -0.58 -16.27
CA VAL A 545 -3.95 -0.97 -16.48
C VAL A 545 -3.82 -2.44 -16.88
N ILE A 546 -4.57 -3.34 -16.24
CA ILE A 546 -4.56 -4.77 -16.56
C ILE A 546 -5.03 -4.98 -18.01
N GLN A 547 -6.14 -4.37 -18.42
CA GLN A 547 -6.65 -4.54 -19.78
C GLN A 547 -5.63 -4.09 -20.83
N ILE A 548 -5.04 -2.90 -20.66
CA ILE A 548 -4.06 -2.36 -21.62
C ILE A 548 -2.77 -3.20 -21.63
N ARG A 549 -2.25 -3.60 -20.47
CA ARG A 549 -1.06 -4.48 -20.40
C ARG A 549 -1.32 -5.85 -21.00
N GLN A 550 -2.52 -6.40 -20.83
CA GLN A 550 -2.94 -7.66 -21.46
C GLN A 550 -2.88 -7.57 -22.99
N ASP A 551 -3.34 -6.47 -23.57
CA ASP A 551 -3.36 -6.26 -25.01
C ASP A 551 -1.94 -6.02 -25.59
N LEU A 552 -1.05 -5.35 -24.83
CA LEU A 552 0.30 -5.00 -25.28
C LEU A 552 1.37 -6.07 -25.03
N GLN A 553 1.40 -6.63 -23.82
CA GLN A 553 2.46 -7.55 -23.36
C GLN A 553 1.96 -9.00 -23.22
N GLY A 554 0.64 -9.21 -23.24
CA GLY A 554 0.01 -10.51 -23.04
C GLY A 554 -0.42 -10.75 -21.60
N ALA A 555 -1.43 -11.62 -21.43
CA ALA A 555 -2.13 -11.82 -20.16
C ALA A 555 -1.33 -12.46 -19.01
N TYR A 556 -0.14 -12.98 -19.33
CA TYR A 556 0.75 -13.69 -18.41
C TYR A 556 2.11 -12.99 -18.27
N HIS A 557 2.25 -11.78 -18.81
CA HIS A 557 3.45 -10.99 -18.59
C HIS A 557 3.61 -10.69 -17.08
N PRO A 558 4.83 -10.73 -16.50
CA PRO A 558 5.05 -10.48 -15.08
C PRO A 558 4.41 -9.18 -14.56
N ASP A 559 4.45 -8.10 -15.34
CA ASP A 559 3.82 -6.83 -14.96
C ASP A 559 2.29 -6.90 -14.94
N THR A 560 1.69 -7.66 -15.86
CA THR A 560 0.23 -7.88 -15.88
C THR A 560 -0.19 -8.72 -14.68
N LEU A 561 0.57 -9.77 -14.36
CA LEU A 561 0.33 -10.61 -13.20
C LEU A 561 0.52 -9.84 -11.89
N SER A 562 1.52 -8.95 -11.84
CA SER A 562 1.74 -8.02 -10.73
C SER A 562 0.54 -7.10 -10.52
N SER A 563 0.01 -6.45 -11.57
CA SER A 563 -1.21 -5.64 -11.46
C SER A 563 -2.42 -6.47 -11.02
N LYS A 564 -2.61 -7.68 -11.55
CA LYS A 564 -3.67 -8.62 -11.12
C LYS A 564 -3.56 -8.98 -9.64
N ALA A 565 -2.35 -9.27 -9.17
CA ALA A 565 -2.09 -9.57 -7.75
C ALA A 565 -2.38 -8.35 -6.85
N LYS A 566 -2.00 -7.14 -7.27
CA LYS A 566 -2.33 -5.89 -6.55
C LYS A 566 -3.84 -5.66 -6.48
N LEU A 567 -4.58 -5.90 -7.57
CA LEU A 567 -6.05 -5.81 -7.62
C LEU A 567 -6.72 -6.83 -6.69
N VAL A 568 -6.25 -8.09 -6.67
CA VAL A 568 -6.72 -9.08 -5.69
C VAL A 568 -6.44 -8.59 -4.26
N GLY A 569 -5.27 -8.02 -4.01
CA GLY A 569 -4.94 -7.34 -2.75
C GLY A 569 -5.92 -6.24 -2.36
N THR A 570 -6.37 -5.41 -3.32
CA THR A 570 -7.39 -4.39 -3.10
C THR A 570 -8.73 -5.00 -2.69
N TYR A 571 -9.17 -6.08 -3.33
CA TYR A 571 -10.38 -6.78 -2.92
C TYR A 571 -10.25 -7.44 -1.54
N ILE A 572 -9.06 -7.90 -1.17
CA ILE A 572 -8.82 -8.45 0.17
C ILE A 572 -8.98 -7.34 1.21
N ASP A 573 -8.34 -6.18 1.02
CA ASP A 573 -8.34 -5.09 2.01
C ASP A 573 -9.70 -4.38 2.10
N GLN A 574 -10.47 -4.33 1.01
CA GLN A 574 -11.83 -3.82 1.01
C GLN A 574 -12.78 -4.64 1.90
N ASN A 575 -12.52 -5.95 2.04
CA ASN A 575 -13.35 -6.85 2.83
C ASN A 575 -12.72 -7.06 4.21
N GLN A 576 -13.42 -6.66 5.27
CA GLN A 576 -12.94 -6.87 6.64
C GLN A 576 -13.09 -8.36 7.02
N TRP A 577 -12.13 -9.19 6.64
CA TRP A 577 -12.14 -10.63 6.93
C TRP A 577 -11.98 -10.91 8.43
N GLU A 578 -13.00 -11.49 9.06
CA GLU A 578 -12.95 -11.87 10.47
C GLU A 578 -12.02 -13.07 10.74
N ASN A 579 -11.78 -13.91 9.73
CA ASN A 579 -10.99 -15.11 9.86
C ASN A 579 -9.56 -14.90 9.33
N GLU A 580 -8.59 -14.82 10.24
CA GLU A 580 -7.16 -14.67 9.92
C GLU A 580 -6.61 -15.78 9.01
N ALA A 581 -7.13 -17.01 9.09
CA ALA A 581 -6.70 -18.09 8.19
C ALA A 581 -7.12 -17.81 6.74
N VAL A 582 -8.30 -17.21 6.53
CA VAL A 582 -8.77 -16.80 5.20
C VAL A 582 -7.91 -15.65 4.67
N LYS A 583 -7.63 -14.64 5.51
CA LYS A 583 -6.77 -13.52 5.13
C LYS A 583 -5.35 -13.98 4.78
N SER A 584 -4.78 -14.91 5.55
CA SER A 584 -3.46 -15.49 5.29
C SER A 584 -3.44 -16.30 3.98
N MET A 585 -4.47 -17.11 3.72
CA MET A 585 -4.62 -17.84 2.46
C MET A 585 -4.71 -16.88 1.26
N LEU A 586 -5.54 -15.83 1.35
CA LEU A 586 -5.71 -14.84 0.29
C LEU A 586 -4.43 -14.02 0.05
N THR A 587 -3.63 -13.77 1.09
CA THR A 587 -2.32 -13.11 0.94
C THR A 587 -1.33 -14.04 0.20
N ARG A 588 -1.32 -15.34 0.51
CA ARG A 588 -0.50 -16.30 -0.25
C ARG A 588 -0.96 -16.44 -1.71
N LEU A 589 -2.26 -16.25 -1.97
CA LEU A 589 -2.82 -16.25 -3.31
C LEU A 589 -2.24 -15.11 -4.16
N THR A 590 -2.11 -13.89 -3.62
CA THR A 590 -1.53 -12.76 -4.39
C THR A 590 -0.08 -13.02 -4.78
N ASP A 591 0.71 -13.64 -3.89
CA ASP A 591 2.08 -14.05 -4.19
C ASP A 591 2.12 -15.10 -5.32
N LYS A 592 1.24 -16.10 -5.27
CA LYS A 592 1.15 -17.12 -6.33
C LYS A 592 0.77 -16.56 -7.69
N ILE A 593 -0.17 -15.61 -7.72
CA ILE A 593 -0.57 -14.92 -8.96
C ILE A 593 0.62 -14.16 -9.53
N ARG A 594 1.34 -13.41 -8.70
CA ARG A 594 2.49 -12.61 -9.10
C ARG A 594 3.64 -13.47 -9.63
N ASP A 595 3.89 -14.61 -9.00
CA ASP A 595 4.99 -15.52 -9.34
C ASP A 595 4.62 -16.53 -10.44
N ASP A 596 3.43 -16.39 -11.05
CA ASP A 596 2.88 -17.29 -12.08
C ASP A 596 2.85 -18.77 -11.67
N ASN A 597 2.55 -19.03 -10.40
CA ASN A 597 2.56 -20.36 -9.80
C ASN A 597 1.18 -21.02 -9.80
N GLN A 598 1.19 -22.36 -9.68
CA GLN A 598 -0.03 -23.15 -9.55
C GLN A 598 -0.80 -22.81 -8.27
N ILE A 599 -2.12 -22.66 -8.42
CA ILE A 599 -3.06 -22.37 -7.35
C ILE A 599 -3.75 -23.68 -6.97
N GLU A 600 -3.72 -24.01 -5.68
CA GLU A 600 -4.35 -25.24 -5.18
C GLU A 600 -5.86 -25.18 -5.39
N GLU A 601 -6.42 -26.34 -5.75
CA GLU A 601 -7.86 -26.53 -5.94
C GLU A 601 -8.67 -26.11 -4.70
N GLU A 602 -8.20 -26.44 -3.49
CA GLU A 602 -8.87 -26.04 -2.24
C GLU A 602 -8.98 -24.52 -2.10
N ASN A 603 -7.97 -23.76 -2.56
CA ASN A 603 -8.03 -22.29 -2.51
C ASN A 603 -9.10 -21.76 -3.47
N ILE A 604 -9.24 -22.36 -4.66
CA ILE A 604 -10.29 -22.01 -5.63
C ILE A 604 -11.67 -22.32 -5.04
N ILE A 605 -11.86 -23.51 -4.47
CA ILE A 605 -13.10 -23.93 -3.81
C ILE A 605 -13.45 -22.98 -2.66
N GLN A 606 -12.46 -22.57 -1.86
CA GLN A 606 -12.68 -21.63 -0.77
C GLN A 606 -13.11 -20.25 -1.28
N ILE A 607 -12.52 -19.73 -2.35
CA ILE A 607 -12.94 -18.47 -2.99
C ILE A 607 -14.38 -18.56 -3.53
N VAL A 608 -14.73 -19.69 -4.14
CA VAL A 608 -16.11 -19.98 -4.59
C VAL A 608 -17.06 -19.95 -3.40
N ARG A 609 -16.75 -20.65 -2.30
CA ARG A 609 -17.59 -20.66 -1.08
C ARG A 609 -17.77 -19.27 -0.48
N LEU A 610 -16.74 -18.44 -0.51
CA LEU A 610 -16.79 -17.04 -0.06
C LEU A 610 -17.55 -16.14 -1.05
N SER A 611 -17.89 -16.63 -2.24
CA SER A 611 -18.65 -15.92 -3.28
C SER A 611 -17.96 -14.67 -3.84
N HIS A 612 -16.61 -14.63 -3.82
CA HIS A 612 -15.83 -13.53 -4.35
C HIS A 612 -15.64 -13.63 -5.87
N LYS A 613 -16.68 -13.25 -6.61
CA LYS A 613 -16.69 -13.31 -8.08
C LYS A 613 -15.53 -12.56 -8.74
N ASN A 614 -15.11 -11.42 -8.19
CA ASN A 614 -14.06 -10.59 -8.81
C ASN A 614 -12.68 -11.25 -8.71
N ILE A 615 -12.36 -11.85 -7.56
CA ILE A 615 -11.12 -12.61 -7.38
C ILE A 615 -11.14 -13.82 -8.30
N LEU A 616 -12.27 -14.55 -8.35
CA LEU A 616 -12.39 -15.71 -9.22
C LEU A 616 -12.23 -15.34 -10.71
N HIS A 617 -12.81 -14.22 -11.15
CA HIS A 617 -12.65 -13.75 -12.53
C HIS A 617 -11.18 -13.52 -12.88
N ILE A 618 -10.40 -12.92 -11.97
CA ILE A 618 -8.95 -12.76 -12.16
C ILE A 618 -8.25 -14.12 -12.25
N LEU A 619 -8.59 -15.08 -11.38
CA LEU A 619 -8.01 -16.43 -11.41
C LEU A 619 -8.31 -17.17 -12.72
N LEU A 620 -9.56 -17.10 -13.20
CA LEU A 620 -9.93 -17.67 -14.48
C LEU A 620 -9.24 -16.96 -15.65
N GLY A 621 -8.76 -15.72 -15.47
CA GLY A 621 -7.92 -15.03 -16.45
C GLY A 621 -6.44 -15.47 -16.46
N LEU A 622 -6.02 -16.41 -15.60
CA LEU A 622 -4.63 -16.93 -15.53
C LEU A 622 -4.41 -18.11 -16.49
N LYS A 623 -3.19 -18.65 -16.53
CA LYS A 623 -2.88 -19.82 -17.36
C LYS A 623 -3.68 -21.03 -16.88
N ARG A 624 -4.11 -21.86 -17.83
CA ARG A 624 -4.88 -23.09 -17.53
C ARG A 624 -4.12 -24.08 -16.66
N GLU A 625 -2.79 -24.15 -16.80
CA GLU A 625 -1.94 -24.99 -15.95
C GLU A 625 -1.90 -24.52 -14.48
N ASN A 626 -2.10 -23.22 -14.25
CA ASN A 626 -2.08 -22.62 -12.92
C ASN A 626 -3.43 -22.69 -12.20
N VAL A 627 -4.53 -22.67 -12.96
CA VAL A 627 -5.89 -22.74 -12.44
C VAL A 627 -6.64 -23.86 -13.14
N ILE A 628 -6.69 -25.02 -12.49
CA ILE A 628 -7.36 -26.21 -13.00
C ILE A 628 -8.81 -26.19 -12.51
N VAL A 629 -9.76 -26.10 -13.44
CA VAL A 629 -11.19 -26.26 -13.14
C VAL A 629 -11.54 -27.74 -13.21
N THR A 630 -11.67 -28.37 -12.04
CA THR A 630 -12.07 -29.78 -11.89
C THR A 630 -13.59 -29.91 -11.71
N GLU A 631 -14.08 -31.15 -11.74
CA GLU A 631 -15.47 -31.46 -11.36
C GLU A 631 -15.81 -30.96 -9.95
N GLU A 632 -14.90 -31.08 -8.97
CA GLU A 632 -15.14 -30.64 -7.59
C GLU A 632 -15.29 -29.11 -7.48
N VAL A 633 -14.52 -28.34 -8.27
CA VAL A 633 -14.71 -26.89 -8.37
C VAL A 633 -16.09 -26.57 -8.94
N VAL A 634 -16.49 -27.22 -10.05
CA VAL A 634 -17.81 -27.00 -10.68
C VAL A 634 -18.95 -27.41 -9.74
N LYS A 635 -18.79 -28.52 -9.00
CA LYS A 635 -19.74 -29.00 -7.99
C LYS A 635 -19.87 -28.01 -6.84
N ALA A 636 -18.75 -27.47 -6.34
CA ALA A 636 -18.74 -26.43 -5.32
C ALA A 636 -19.48 -25.16 -5.78
N VAL A 637 -19.33 -24.78 -7.05
CA VAL A 637 -20.04 -23.63 -7.65
C VAL A 637 -21.54 -23.91 -7.73
N ALA A 638 -21.93 -25.08 -8.22
CA ALA A 638 -23.33 -25.50 -8.33
C ALA A 638 -24.02 -25.54 -6.96
N GLY A 639 -23.29 -25.99 -5.93
CA GLY A 639 -23.74 -26.02 -4.54
C GLY A 639 -23.61 -24.71 -3.78
N ASN A 640 -23.06 -23.64 -4.38
CA ASN A 640 -22.85 -22.38 -3.67
C ASN A 640 -24.18 -21.67 -3.38
N TRP A 641 -24.45 -21.41 -2.11
CA TRP A 641 -25.70 -20.82 -1.63
C TRP A 641 -25.83 -19.34 -1.99
N ASN A 642 -24.73 -18.62 -2.20
CA ASN A 642 -24.74 -17.19 -2.52
C ASN A 642 -24.02 -16.94 -3.84
N GLY A 643 -24.71 -16.40 -4.85
CA GLY A 643 -24.07 -16.01 -6.11
C GLY A 643 -23.61 -17.18 -7.00
N GLY A 644 -24.08 -18.40 -6.73
CA GLY A 644 -23.70 -19.60 -7.52
C GLY A 644 -24.04 -19.47 -9.01
N LYS A 645 -25.12 -18.74 -9.35
CA LYS A 645 -25.50 -18.45 -10.74
C LYS A 645 -24.46 -17.58 -11.45
N GLU A 646 -24.07 -16.47 -10.82
CA GLU A 646 -23.10 -15.52 -11.37
C GLU A 646 -21.73 -16.19 -11.55
N ILE A 647 -21.31 -16.99 -10.57
CA ILE A 647 -20.05 -17.74 -10.62
C ILE A 647 -20.10 -18.84 -11.70
N MET A 648 -21.21 -19.58 -11.81
CA MET A 648 -21.38 -20.57 -12.87
C MET A 648 -21.37 -19.92 -14.25
N MET A 649 -21.98 -18.75 -14.38
CA MET A 649 -21.97 -17.97 -15.63
C MET A 649 -20.54 -17.55 -16.01
N LEU A 650 -19.75 -17.04 -15.06
CA LEU A 650 -18.34 -16.71 -15.27
C LEU A 650 -17.51 -17.93 -15.71
N LEU A 651 -17.71 -19.10 -15.10
CA LEU A 651 -17.01 -20.33 -15.52
C LEU A 651 -17.39 -20.75 -16.94
N LEU A 652 -18.68 -20.64 -17.29
CA LEU A 652 -19.15 -20.96 -18.64
C LEU A 652 -18.68 -19.93 -19.69
N GLU A 653 -18.41 -18.68 -19.31
CA GLU A 653 -17.91 -17.64 -20.20
C GLU A 653 -16.38 -17.74 -20.41
N GLU A 654 -15.62 -17.95 -19.34
CA GLU A 654 -14.15 -17.91 -19.37
C GLU A 654 -13.48 -19.29 -19.59
N ARG A 655 -14.19 -20.37 -19.26
CA ARG A 655 -13.65 -21.75 -19.18
C ARG A 655 -14.62 -22.83 -19.66
N GLU A 656 -15.47 -22.51 -20.64
CA GLU A 656 -16.53 -23.42 -21.13
C GLU A 656 -16.05 -24.86 -21.38
N ALA A 657 -14.89 -25.04 -22.03
CA ALA A 657 -14.34 -26.34 -22.40
C ALA A 657 -13.89 -27.20 -21.21
N GLU A 658 -13.58 -26.59 -20.05
CA GLU A 658 -13.16 -27.28 -18.83
C GLU A 658 -14.34 -27.61 -17.91
N VAL A 659 -15.47 -26.95 -18.09
CA VAL A 659 -16.68 -27.21 -17.32
C VAL A 659 -17.28 -28.55 -17.77
N VAL A 660 -17.07 -29.59 -16.95
CA VAL A 660 -17.69 -30.90 -17.13
C VAL A 660 -18.98 -30.95 -16.31
N ILE A 661 -20.10 -31.19 -16.99
CA ILE A 661 -21.41 -31.36 -16.34
C ILE A 661 -21.63 -32.84 -16.06
N THR A 662 -21.36 -33.27 -14.82
CA THR A 662 -21.60 -34.63 -14.35
C THR A 662 -22.91 -34.73 -13.56
N GLU A 663 -23.34 -35.95 -13.25
CA GLU A 663 -24.48 -36.20 -12.37
C GLU A 663 -24.32 -35.50 -11.01
N GLU A 664 -23.13 -35.52 -10.42
CA GLU A 664 -22.85 -34.90 -9.12
C GLU A 664 -22.97 -33.37 -9.15
N VAL A 665 -22.54 -32.72 -10.25
CA VAL A 665 -22.73 -31.28 -10.46
C VAL A 665 -24.21 -30.93 -10.56
N VAL A 666 -24.97 -31.70 -11.35
CA VAL A 666 -26.41 -31.47 -11.55
C VAL A 666 -27.18 -31.75 -10.24
N LYS A 667 -26.79 -32.78 -9.50
CA LYS A 667 -27.34 -33.11 -8.17
C LYS A 667 -27.05 -31.99 -7.17
N ALA A 668 -25.85 -31.43 -7.15
CA ALA A 668 -25.49 -30.28 -6.31
C ALA A 668 -26.33 -29.04 -6.65
N ALA A 669 -26.55 -28.75 -7.94
CA ALA A 669 -27.43 -27.66 -8.37
C ALA A 669 -28.90 -27.91 -7.94
N ALA A 670 -29.42 -29.12 -8.14
CA ALA A 670 -30.78 -29.49 -7.77
C ALA A 670 -31.02 -29.43 -6.25
N GLY A 671 -30.01 -29.83 -5.46
CA GLY A 671 -30.03 -29.79 -4.01
C GLY A 671 -29.74 -28.41 -3.40
N ASN A 672 -29.33 -27.42 -4.20
CA ASN A 672 -29.01 -26.07 -3.70
C ASN A 672 -30.29 -25.33 -3.26
N TRP A 673 -30.39 -25.04 -1.96
CA TRP A 673 -31.59 -24.48 -1.36
C TRP A 673 -31.89 -23.06 -1.83
N LYS A 674 -30.89 -22.26 -2.21
CA LYS A 674 -31.10 -20.82 -2.47
C LYS A 674 -31.00 -20.43 -3.94
N SER A 675 -29.94 -20.86 -4.64
CA SER A 675 -29.72 -20.51 -6.06
C SER A 675 -29.89 -21.69 -7.03
N GLY A 676 -30.38 -22.83 -6.54
CA GLY A 676 -30.45 -24.07 -7.32
C GLY A 676 -31.28 -23.94 -8.60
N LYS A 677 -32.41 -23.22 -8.55
CA LYS A 677 -33.26 -22.96 -9.72
C LYS A 677 -32.52 -22.19 -10.80
N GLU A 678 -31.83 -21.11 -10.45
CA GLU A 678 -31.13 -20.25 -11.39
C GLU A 678 -29.94 -20.96 -12.03
N VAL A 679 -29.17 -21.70 -11.22
CA VAL A 679 -28.05 -22.52 -11.71
C VAL A 679 -28.57 -23.61 -12.65
N MET A 680 -29.63 -24.32 -12.26
CA MET A 680 -30.21 -25.39 -13.09
C MET A 680 -30.78 -24.85 -14.41
N MET A 681 -31.43 -23.69 -14.38
CA MET A 681 -31.90 -23.00 -15.59
C MET A 681 -30.74 -22.59 -16.51
N LEU A 682 -29.63 -22.10 -15.95
CA LEU A 682 -28.44 -21.73 -16.72
C LEU A 682 -27.81 -22.95 -17.38
N LEU A 683 -27.62 -24.04 -16.64
CA LEU A 683 -27.06 -25.30 -17.16
C LEU A 683 -27.90 -25.86 -18.30
N LEU A 684 -29.22 -25.95 -18.13
CA LEU A 684 -30.12 -26.44 -19.17
C LEU A 684 -30.19 -25.53 -20.40
N LYS A 685 -30.01 -24.21 -20.23
CA LYS A 685 -30.02 -23.26 -21.34
C LYS A 685 -28.72 -23.29 -22.17
N LYS A 686 -27.56 -23.37 -21.51
CA LYS A 686 -26.24 -23.26 -22.15
C LYS A 686 -25.67 -24.63 -22.54
N ARG A 687 -25.83 -25.65 -21.69
CA ARG A 687 -25.22 -26.99 -21.82
C ARG A 687 -26.26 -28.10 -21.72
N GLY A 688 -27.50 -27.83 -22.15
CA GLY A 688 -28.62 -28.73 -21.95
C GLY A 688 -28.42 -30.15 -22.47
N ALA A 689 -27.70 -30.36 -23.58
CA ALA A 689 -27.42 -31.69 -24.12
C ALA A 689 -26.63 -32.59 -23.16
N GLU A 690 -25.78 -32.01 -22.30
CA GLU A 690 -24.92 -32.72 -21.36
C GLU A 690 -25.56 -32.92 -19.99
N VAL A 691 -26.63 -32.18 -19.69
CA VAL A 691 -27.38 -32.35 -18.44
C VAL A 691 -28.16 -33.65 -18.51
N VAL A 692 -27.64 -34.68 -17.84
CA VAL A 692 -28.32 -35.97 -17.66
C VAL A 692 -29.22 -35.90 -16.43
N ILE A 693 -30.52 -36.17 -16.62
CA ILE A 693 -31.47 -36.24 -15.52
C ILE A 693 -31.58 -37.68 -15.03
N THR A 694 -30.84 -37.99 -13.95
CA THR A 694 -30.89 -39.30 -13.28
C THR A 694 -31.90 -39.31 -12.14
N GLU A 695 -32.19 -40.50 -11.61
CA GLU A 695 -33.04 -40.66 -10.43
C GLU A 695 -32.52 -39.85 -9.22
N GLU A 696 -31.21 -39.81 -9.01
CA GLU A 696 -30.59 -39.09 -7.87
C GLU A 696 -30.72 -37.57 -7.99
N VAL A 697 -30.64 -37.02 -9.21
CA VAL A 697 -30.92 -35.61 -9.49
C VAL A 697 -32.38 -35.27 -9.16
N VAL A 698 -33.31 -36.14 -9.53
CA VAL A 698 -34.73 -35.95 -9.24
C VAL A 698 -34.99 -36.04 -7.73
N LYS A 699 -34.39 -37.01 -7.01
CA LYS A 699 -34.46 -37.08 -5.55
C LYS A 699 -33.96 -35.80 -4.88
N ALA A 700 -32.84 -35.24 -5.37
CA ALA A 700 -32.29 -33.99 -4.84
C ALA A 700 -33.25 -32.81 -5.04
N ALA A 701 -33.88 -32.70 -6.21
CA ALA A 701 -34.89 -31.68 -6.49
C ALA A 701 -36.14 -31.85 -5.61
N VAL A 702 -36.67 -33.07 -5.49
CA VAL A 702 -37.84 -33.38 -4.65
C VAL A 702 -37.55 -33.13 -3.17
N GLY A 703 -36.34 -33.45 -2.70
CA GLY A 703 -35.87 -33.21 -1.34
C GLY A 703 -35.64 -31.74 -0.99
N ASN A 704 -35.49 -30.85 -1.98
CA ASN A 704 -35.22 -29.43 -1.76
C ASN A 704 -36.46 -28.71 -1.17
N LYS A 705 -36.27 -27.99 -0.06
CA LYS A 705 -37.36 -27.35 0.70
C LYS A 705 -37.81 -26.01 0.16
N GLU A 706 -36.91 -25.30 -0.51
CA GLU A 706 -37.15 -23.94 -0.98
C GLU A 706 -37.47 -23.94 -2.48
N ASN A 707 -36.51 -24.36 -3.32
CA ASN A 707 -36.62 -24.30 -4.78
C ASN A 707 -37.07 -25.61 -5.44
N GLY A 708 -37.36 -26.66 -4.66
CA GLY A 708 -37.62 -28.01 -5.19
C GLY A 708 -38.78 -28.05 -6.18
N LYS A 709 -39.86 -27.32 -5.88
CA LYS A 709 -41.03 -27.19 -6.75
C LYS A 709 -40.65 -26.59 -8.11
N GLU A 710 -39.94 -25.46 -8.11
CA GLU A 710 -39.53 -24.74 -9.31
C GLU A 710 -38.55 -25.54 -10.16
N ILE A 711 -37.59 -26.22 -9.51
CA ILE A 711 -36.66 -27.13 -10.19
C ILE A 711 -37.44 -28.27 -10.82
N MET A 712 -38.40 -28.87 -10.11
CA MET A 712 -39.22 -29.97 -10.64
C MET A 712 -40.07 -29.54 -11.83
N MET A 713 -40.71 -28.36 -11.78
CA MET A 713 -41.42 -27.81 -12.94
C MET A 713 -40.48 -27.65 -14.15
N LEU A 714 -39.29 -27.10 -13.93
CA LEU A 714 -38.32 -26.85 -14.97
C LEU A 714 -37.80 -28.15 -15.63
N LEU A 715 -37.57 -29.20 -14.83
CA LEU A 715 -37.20 -30.53 -15.32
C LEU A 715 -38.31 -31.17 -16.17
N LEU A 716 -39.55 -31.15 -15.67
CA LEU A 716 -40.71 -31.74 -16.36
C LEU A 716 -41.04 -31.01 -17.67
N GLU A 717 -40.96 -29.68 -17.69
CA GLU A 717 -41.25 -28.88 -18.89
C GLU A 717 -40.19 -29.06 -19.98
N LYS A 718 -38.90 -29.08 -19.62
CA LYS A 718 -37.80 -29.10 -20.59
C LYS A 718 -37.34 -30.50 -20.99
N ARG A 719 -37.37 -31.45 -20.05
CA ARG A 719 -36.80 -32.80 -20.21
C ARG A 719 -37.74 -33.89 -19.70
N GLY A 720 -39.05 -33.63 -19.66
CA GLY A 720 -40.05 -34.52 -19.03
C GLY A 720 -39.92 -36.01 -19.37
N VAL A 721 -39.64 -36.35 -20.63
CA VAL A 721 -39.48 -37.75 -21.11
C VAL A 721 -38.26 -38.47 -20.48
N GLU A 722 -37.28 -37.73 -19.97
CA GLU A 722 -36.07 -38.29 -19.36
C GLU A 722 -36.15 -38.38 -17.83
N VAL A 723 -37.04 -37.61 -17.19
CA VAL A 723 -37.20 -37.55 -15.73
C VAL A 723 -37.70 -38.88 -15.15
N VAL A 724 -36.80 -39.74 -14.65
CA VAL A 724 -37.19 -40.99 -13.98
C VAL A 724 -37.92 -40.66 -12.67
N ILE A 725 -39.15 -41.16 -12.53
CA ILE A 725 -40.00 -40.97 -11.36
C ILE A 725 -40.28 -42.33 -10.73
N THR A 726 -40.02 -42.47 -9.43
CA THR A 726 -40.41 -43.64 -8.63
C THR A 726 -41.66 -43.35 -7.80
N GLU A 727 -42.35 -44.40 -7.33
CA GLU A 727 -43.53 -44.27 -6.45
C GLU A 727 -43.25 -43.37 -5.24
N GLU A 728 -42.11 -43.59 -4.56
CA GLU A 728 -41.69 -42.81 -3.40
C GLU A 728 -41.59 -41.31 -3.72
N MET A 729 -41.06 -40.95 -4.90
CA MET A 729 -40.99 -39.56 -5.33
C MET A 729 -42.36 -38.97 -5.59
N VAL A 730 -43.28 -39.73 -6.21
CA VAL A 730 -44.66 -39.26 -6.44
C VAL A 730 -45.33 -38.98 -5.11
N ARG A 731 -45.14 -39.84 -4.12
CA ARG A 731 -45.66 -39.63 -2.76
C ARG A 731 -45.12 -38.35 -2.14
N VAL A 732 -43.81 -38.11 -2.20
CA VAL A 732 -43.19 -36.89 -1.64
C VAL A 732 -43.62 -35.64 -2.41
N ILE A 733 -43.76 -35.71 -3.74
CA ILE A 733 -44.27 -34.61 -4.58
C ILE A 733 -45.72 -34.29 -4.22
N ALA A 734 -46.57 -35.31 -4.10
CA ALA A 734 -47.96 -35.16 -3.71
C ALA A 734 -48.11 -34.66 -2.26
N ASP A 735 -47.06 -34.80 -1.44
CA ASP A 735 -47.01 -34.29 -0.07
C ASP A 735 -46.55 -32.85 0.06
N ARG A 736 -45.55 -32.47 -0.72
CA ARG A 736 -44.84 -31.22 -0.50
C ARG A 736 -45.08 -30.17 -1.58
N PHE A 737 -45.49 -30.58 -2.78
CA PHE A 737 -45.66 -29.68 -3.92
C PHE A 737 -47.14 -29.44 -4.25
N ASP A 738 -47.40 -28.35 -4.97
CA ASP A 738 -48.76 -27.92 -5.32
C ASP A 738 -49.31 -28.59 -6.58
N GLU A 739 -50.57 -28.29 -6.93
CA GLU A 739 -51.25 -28.94 -8.05
C GLU A 739 -50.52 -28.80 -9.39
N ARG A 740 -49.69 -27.77 -9.58
CA ARG A 740 -49.04 -27.50 -10.86
C ARG A 740 -47.98 -28.54 -11.19
N VAL A 741 -47.14 -28.89 -10.21
CA VAL A 741 -46.12 -29.93 -10.39
C VAL A 741 -46.79 -31.28 -10.64
N MET A 742 -47.85 -31.59 -9.90
CA MET A 742 -48.57 -32.85 -10.04
C MET A 742 -49.25 -32.99 -11.41
N MET A 743 -49.88 -31.92 -11.92
CA MET A 743 -50.46 -31.94 -13.27
C MET A 743 -49.39 -32.18 -14.34
N LEU A 744 -48.26 -31.46 -14.29
CA LEU A 744 -47.17 -31.63 -15.26
C LEU A 744 -46.57 -33.04 -15.23
N LEU A 745 -46.43 -33.61 -14.03
CA LEU A 745 -45.93 -34.97 -13.85
C LEU A 745 -46.87 -35.99 -14.50
N LEU A 746 -48.18 -35.88 -14.26
CA LEU A 746 -49.18 -36.76 -14.87
C LEU A 746 -49.28 -36.57 -16.38
N GLU A 747 -49.18 -35.34 -16.89
CA GLU A 747 -49.22 -35.05 -18.32
C GLU A 747 -48.01 -35.61 -19.08
N LYS A 748 -46.80 -35.51 -18.50
CA LYS A 748 -45.55 -35.87 -19.17
C LYS A 748 -45.10 -37.30 -18.89
N ARG A 749 -45.38 -37.84 -17.70
CA ARG A 749 -44.90 -39.15 -17.24
C ARG A 749 -45.97 -40.06 -16.65
N GLY A 750 -47.24 -39.65 -16.71
CA GLY A 750 -48.35 -40.42 -16.13
C GLY A 750 -48.49 -41.86 -16.64
N ALA A 751 -47.99 -42.20 -17.84
CA ALA A 751 -48.05 -43.57 -18.38
C ALA A 751 -47.00 -44.54 -17.78
N GLU A 752 -45.93 -44.01 -17.19
CA GLU A 752 -44.80 -44.81 -16.68
C GLU A 752 -44.76 -44.84 -15.14
N THR A 753 -45.48 -43.93 -14.46
CA THR A 753 -45.50 -43.82 -13.01
C THR A 753 -46.50 -44.80 -12.40
N GLU A 754 -46.05 -45.77 -11.61
CA GLU A 754 -46.96 -46.62 -10.84
C GLU A 754 -47.84 -45.77 -9.91
N ILE A 755 -49.16 -45.87 -10.09
CA ILE A 755 -50.14 -45.13 -9.29
C ILE A 755 -50.74 -46.10 -8.28
N THR A 756 -50.30 -45.99 -7.02
CA THR A 756 -50.83 -46.79 -5.91
C THR A 756 -52.02 -46.12 -5.25
N GLU A 757 -52.81 -46.90 -4.51
CA GLU A 757 -53.98 -46.42 -3.77
C GLU A 757 -53.63 -45.22 -2.86
N ASP A 758 -52.48 -45.28 -2.19
CA ASP A 758 -52.01 -44.21 -1.31
C ASP A 758 -51.79 -42.89 -2.05
N ILE A 759 -51.25 -42.94 -3.27
CA ILE A 759 -51.08 -41.76 -4.12
C ILE A 759 -52.45 -41.19 -4.51
N VAL A 760 -53.40 -42.04 -4.91
CA VAL A 760 -54.76 -41.60 -5.28
C VAL A 760 -55.47 -40.98 -4.07
N ARG A 761 -55.32 -41.57 -2.88
CA ARG A 761 -55.86 -41.07 -1.62
C ARG A 761 -55.32 -39.68 -1.29
N VAL A 762 -53.99 -39.50 -1.39
CA VAL A 762 -53.34 -38.20 -1.17
C VAL A 762 -53.82 -37.16 -2.20
N ILE A 763 -53.99 -37.55 -3.47
CA ILE A 763 -54.52 -36.66 -4.51
C ILE A 763 -55.94 -36.21 -4.16
N ALA A 764 -56.80 -37.16 -3.78
CA ALA A 764 -58.18 -36.89 -3.41
C ALA A 764 -58.32 -36.01 -2.16
N ASP A 765 -57.40 -36.16 -1.19
CA ASP A 765 -57.40 -35.39 0.06
C ASP A 765 -56.94 -33.94 -0.12
N ARG A 766 -55.89 -33.70 -0.93
CA ARG A 766 -55.20 -32.40 -0.98
C ARG A 766 -55.39 -31.57 -2.23
N PHE A 767 -55.59 -32.21 -3.39
CA PHE A 767 -55.49 -31.54 -4.69
C PHE A 767 -56.84 -31.18 -5.30
N ASP A 768 -56.81 -30.34 -6.33
CA ASP A 768 -58.01 -29.92 -7.05
C ASP A 768 -58.56 -31.06 -7.96
N LYS A 769 -59.86 -31.00 -8.31
CA LYS A 769 -60.55 -31.92 -9.23
C LYS A 769 -59.81 -32.06 -10.56
N ARG A 770 -59.09 -31.02 -11.01
CA ARG A 770 -58.29 -31.04 -12.24
C ARG A 770 -57.21 -32.11 -12.23
N VAL A 771 -56.51 -32.28 -11.09
CA VAL A 771 -55.45 -33.29 -10.94
C VAL A 771 -56.07 -34.69 -11.00
N LEU A 772 -57.16 -34.90 -10.26
CA LEU A 772 -57.86 -36.19 -10.25
C LEU A 772 -58.50 -36.50 -11.61
N MET A 773 -59.05 -35.51 -12.30
CA MET A 773 -59.62 -35.68 -13.64
C MET A 773 -58.56 -36.12 -14.66
N LEU A 774 -57.39 -35.47 -14.66
CA LEU A 774 -56.28 -35.88 -15.52
C LEU A 774 -55.80 -37.30 -15.21
N LEU A 775 -55.73 -37.66 -13.92
CA LEU A 775 -55.39 -39.02 -13.49
C LEU A 775 -56.39 -40.04 -14.03
N LEU A 776 -57.68 -39.79 -13.85
CA LEU A 776 -58.75 -40.68 -14.32
C LEU A 776 -58.78 -40.78 -15.85
N GLU A 777 -58.59 -39.67 -16.57
CA GLU A 777 -58.60 -39.64 -18.04
C GLU A 777 -57.42 -40.40 -18.65
N LYS A 778 -56.24 -40.32 -18.04
CA LYS A 778 -55.00 -40.93 -18.57
C LYS A 778 -54.78 -42.36 -18.07
N ARG A 779 -55.25 -42.71 -16.88
CA ARG A 779 -54.98 -43.99 -16.19
C ARG A 779 -56.26 -44.72 -15.78
N TRP A 780 -57.30 -44.59 -16.61
CA TRP A 780 -58.64 -45.13 -16.36
C TRP A 780 -58.67 -46.59 -15.87
N ALA A 781 -57.76 -47.44 -16.36
CA ALA A 781 -57.73 -48.87 -16.01
C ALA A 781 -56.91 -49.22 -14.76
N GLU A 782 -55.99 -48.35 -14.33
CA GLU A 782 -55.02 -48.63 -13.25
C GLU A 782 -55.42 -48.00 -11.91
N VAL A 783 -56.17 -46.91 -11.95
CA VAL A 783 -56.72 -46.29 -10.74
C VAL A 783 -57.76 -47.24 -10.17
N VAL A 784 -57.61 -47.67 -8.92
CA VAL A 784 -58.63 -48.40 -8.16
C VAL A 784 -59.28 -47.42 -7.19
N ILE A 785 -60.61 -47.30 -7.24
CA ILE A 785 -61.36 -46.47 -6.31
C ILE A 785 -61.75 -47.34 -5.11
N THR A 786 -60.99 -47.22 -4.03
CA THR A 786 -61.24 -47.92 -2.76
C THR A 786 -62.01 -47.04 -1.78
N GLU A 787 -62.48 -47.63 -0.68
CA GLU A 787 -63.15 -46.89 0.39
C GLU A 787 -62.28 -45.74 0.94
N GLU A 788 -60.98 -45.95 1.13
CA GLU A 788 -60.06 -44.93 1.64
C GLU A 788 -59.90 -43.73 0.68
N VAL A 789 -59.89 -43.98 -0.63
CA VAL A 789 -59.88 -42.91 -1.65
C VAL A 789 -61.18 -42.10 -1.61
N VAL A 790 -62.32 -42.78 -1.51
CA VAL A 790 -63.64 -42.14 -1.44
C VAL A 790 -63.79 -41.35 -0.12
N LYS A 791 -63.27 -41.89 0.99
CA LYS A 791 -63.24 -41.24 2.30
C LYS A 791 -62.37 -39.97 2.27
N ALA A 792 -61.19 -40.03 1.67
CA ALA A 792 -60.33 -38.86 1.46
C ALA A 792 -61.00 -37.79 0.59
N ALA A 793 -61.66 -38.18 -0.51
CA ALA A 793 -62.40 -37.26 -1.36
C ALA A 793 -63.57 -36.57 -0.61
N ALA A 794 -64.30 -37.32 0.21
CA ALA A 794 -65.38 -36.79 1.05
C ALA A 794 -64.86 -35.87 2.17
N GLY A 795 -63.67 -36.16 2.70
CA GLY A 795 -62.99 -35.38 3.74
C GLY A 795 -62.26 -34.13 3.23
N ASN A 796 -62.04 -33.98 1.92
CA ASN A 796 -61.32 -32.84 1.35
C ASN A 796 -62.03 -31.50 1.66
N GLU A 797 -61.37 -30.64 2.44
CA GLU A 797 -61.94 -29.38 2.93
C GLU A 797 -62.08 -28.28 1.86
N ARG A 798 -61.40 -28.39 0.72
CA ARG A 798 -61.36 -27.29 -0.27
C ARG A 798 -62.44 -27.45 -1.32
N ILE A 799 -62.53 -28.63 -1.92
CA ILE A 799 -63.38 -28.90 -3.09
C ILE A 799 -63.91 -30.35 -3.10
N GLY A 800 -64.11 -30.95 -1.92
CA GLY A 800 -64.55 -32.34 -1.81
C GLY A 800 -65.85 -32.64 -2.58
N LYS A 801 -66.74 -31.64 -2.73
CA LYS A 801 -67.97 -31.77 -3.53
C LYS A 801 -67.64 -32.05 -4.99
N GLU A 802 -66.77 -31.26 -5.60
CA GLU A 802 -66.40 -31.39 -7.00
C GLU A 802 -65.65 -32.70 -7.26
N ILE A 803 -64.78 -33.11 -6.34
CA ILE A 803 -64.06 -34.39 -6.41
C ILE A 803 -65.05 -35.55 -6.33
N MET A 804 -65.96 -35.56 -5.35
CA MET A 804 -66.96 -36.62 -5.23
C MET A 804 -67.91 -36.65 -6.42
N MET A 805 -68.29 -35.49 -6.96
CA MET A 805 -69.14 -35.41 -8.16
C MET A 805 -68.43 -36.05 -9.36
N LEU A 806 -67.14 -35.75 -9.56
CA LEU A 806 -66.33 -36.34 -10.62
C LEU A 806 -66.21 -37.87 -10.47
N LEU A 807 -65.95 -38.36 -9.25
CA LEU A 807 -65.87 -39.80 -8.97
C LEU A 807 -67.19 -40.52 -9.24
N LEU A 808 -68.31 -39.94 -8.79
CA LEU A 808 -69.65 -40.49 -9.03
C LEU A 808 -70.03 -40.48 -10.51
N GLU A 809 -69.66 -39.44 -11.27
CA GLU A 809 -69.96 -39.33 -12.70
C GLU A 809 -69.12 -40.26 -13.58
N LYS A 810 -67.83 -40.43 -13.26
CA LYS A 810 -66.90 -41.22 -14.07
C LYS A 810 -66.80 -42.68 -13.62
N ARG A 811 -66.76 -42.95 -12.32
CA ARG A 811 -66.53 -44.28 -11.73
C ARG A 811 -67.66 -44.69 -10.77
N GLY A 812 -68.86 -44.14 -10.94
CA GLY A 812 -69.97 -44.31 -9.99
C GLY A 812 -70.28 -45.75 -9.59
N ALA A 813 -70.18 -46.72 -10.50
CA ALA A 813 -70.45 -48.13 -10.18
C ALA A 813 -69.44 -48.74 -9.17
N GLU A 814 -68.26 -48.15 -9.03
CA GLU A 814 -67.19 -48.62 -8.15
C GLU A 814 -67.08 -47.80 -6.86
N VAL A 815 -67.70 -46.62 -6.84
CA VAL A 815 -67.79 -45.79 -5.64
C VAL A 815 -68.76 -46.44 -4.65
N MET A 816 -68.21 -47.04 -3.60
CA MET A 816 -68.94 -47.58 -2.46
C MET A 816 -69.14 -46.48 -1.43
N ILE A 817 -70.40 -46.16 -1.10
CA ILE A 817 -70.73 -45.22 -0.03
C ILE A 817 -70.93 -46.01 1.27
N THR A 818 -69.87 -46.09 2.07
CA THR A 818 -69.87 -46.75 3.38
C THR A 818 -70.15 -45.76 4.51
N GLU A 819 -70.39 -46.27 5.72
CA GLU A 819 -70.55 -45.44 6.93
C GLU A 819 -69.34 -44.52 7.16
N GLU A 820 -68.11 -45.00 6.93
CA GLU A 820 -66.89 -44.22 7.13
C GLU A 820 -66.74 -43.06 6.13
N VAL A 821 -67.16 -43.26 4.88
CA VAL A 821 -67.25 -42.18 3.87
C VAL A 821 -68.26 -41.13 4.28
N VAL A 822 -69.42 -41.54 4.76
CA VAL A 822 -70.49 -40.64 5.20
C VAL A 822 -70.07 -39.89 6.48
N LYS A 823 -69.37 -40.54 7.41
CA LYS A 823 -68.76 -39.90 8.58
C LYS A 823 -67.72 -38.86 8.18
N ALA A 824 -66.86 -39.17 7.21
CA ALA A 824 -65.87 -38.21 6.70
C ALA A 824 -66.55 -36.99 6.05
N ALA A 825 -67.61 -37.19 5.25
CA ALA A 825 -68.40 -36.09 4.69
C ALA A 825 -69.07 -35.23 5.78
N ALA A 826 -69.71 -35.87 6.78
CA ALA A 826 -70.40 -35.18 7.87
C ALA A 826 -69.41 -34.42 8.79
N GLY A 827 -68.21 -34.97 9.00
CA GLY A 827 -67.14 -34.38 9.79
C GLY A 827 -66.29 -33.33 9.04
N ASN A 828 -66.39 -33.24 7.71
CA ASN A 828 -65.62 -32.28 6.91
C ASN A 828 -65.99 -30.84 7.25
N TRP A 829 -65.03 -30.11 7.81
CA TRP A 829 -65.26 -28.78 8.39
C TRP A 829 -65.80 -27.78 7.36
N LYS A 830 -65.24 -27.73 6.15
CA LYS A 830 -65.56 -26.64 5.19
C LYS A 830 -66.54 -27.03 4.08
N SER A 831 -66.36 -28.19 3.45
CA SER A 831 -67.20 -28.64 2.31
C SER A 831 -68.20 -29.72 2.69
N GLY A 832 -68.28 -30.12 3.96
CA GLY A 832 -69.07 -31.27 4.40
C GLY A 832 -70.55 -31.18 4.07
N LYS A 833 -71.15 -29.99 4.15
CA LYS A 833 -72.56 -29.77 3.78
C LYS A 833 -72.79 -30.11 2.31
N GLU A 834 -71.99 -29.52 1.41
CA GLU A 834 -72.14 -29.70 -0.03
C GLU A 834 -71.88 -31.13 -0.47
N VAL A 835 -70.88 -31.80 0.14
CA VAL A 835 -70.61 -33.23 -0.07
C VAL A 835 -71.80 -34.07 0.40
N MET A 836 -72.33 -33.81 1.59
CA MET A 836 -73.46 -34.56 2.15
C MET A 836 -74.74 -34.40 1.32
N VAL A 837 -75.00 -33.20 0.80
CA VAL A 837 -76.10 -32.93 -0.14
C VAL A 837 -75.94 -33.79 -1.41
N LEU A 838 -74.75 -33.77 -2.02
CA LEU A 838 -74.47 -34.52 -3.24
C LEU A 838 -74.67 -36.04 -3.04
N LEU A 839 -74.15 -36.58 -1.94
CA LEU A 839 -74.27 -38.01 -1.61
C LEU A 839 -75.74 -38.43 -1.43
N LEU A 840 -76.52 -37.65 -0.67
CA LEU A 840 -77.95 -37.94 -0.45
C LEU A 840 -78.79 -37.81 -1.73
N GLU A 841 -78.46 -36.88 -2.63
CA GLU A 841 -79.18 -36.69 -3.89
C GLU A 841 -78.87 -37.77 -4.93
N LYS A 842 -77.61 -38.21 -5.04
CA LYS A 842 -77.17 -39.16 -6.08
C LYS A 842 -77.23 -40.62 -5.65
N ARG A 843 -76.96 -40.91 -4.38
CA ARG A 843 -76.85 -42.28 -3.82
C ARG A 843 -77.60 -42.43 -2.50
N GLY A 844 -78.61 -41.58 -2.27
CA GLY A 844 -79.37 -41.56 -1.02
C GLY A 844 -79.87 -42.93 -0.58
N ALA A 845 -80.39 -43.76 -1.48
CA ALA A 845 -80.91 -45.10 -1.14
C ALA A 845 -79.87 -46.07 -0.56
N GLU A 846 -78.57 -45.81 -0.74
CA GLU A 846 -77.47 -46.66 -0.23
C GLU A 846 -76.90 -46.15 1.10
N ILE A 847 -77.27 -44.94 1.52
CA ILE A 847 -76.74 -44.30 2.72
C ILE A 847 -77.63 -44.68 3.90
N GLU A 848 -77.05 -45.31 4.92
CA GLU A 848 -77.69 -45.49 6.23
C GLU A 848 -77.17 -44.41 7.19
N ILE A 849 -78.08 -43.76 7.94
CA ILE A 849 -77.70 -42.72 8.89
C ILE A 849 -77.62 -43.33 10.29
N THR A 850 -76.41 -43.77 10.63
CA THR A 850 -76.07 -44.36 11.93
C THR A 850 -75.79 -43.30 12.99
N GLU A 851 -75.71 -43.73 14.25
CA GLU A 851 -75.35 -42.86 15.38
C GLU A 851 -73.97 -42.19 15.19
N GLU A 852 -73.00 -42.88 14.61
CA GLU A 852 -71.64 -42.36 14.41
C GLU A 852 -71.58 -41.26 13.34
N VAL A 853 -72.42 -41.34 12.30
CA VAL A 853 -72.61 -40.27 11.31
C VAL A 853 -73.20 -39.02 11.99
N VAL A 854 -74.19 -39.21 12.85
CA VAL A 854 -74.81 -38.12 13.62
C VAL A 854 -73.78 -37.50 14.58
N LYS A 855 -72.94 -38.30 15.24
CA LYS A 855 -71.81 -37.81 16.05
C LYS A 855 -70.81 -36.99 15.24
N ALA A 856 -70.44 -37.43 14.04
CA ALA A 856 -69.55 -36.66 13.17
C ALA A 856 -70.14 -35.29 12.77
N ALA A 857 -71.43 -35.25 12.38
CA ALA A 857 -72.13 -33.99 12.08
C ALA A 857 -72.22 -33.07 13.32
N VAL A 858 -72.53 -33.64 14.48
CA VAL A 858 -72.57 -32.96 15.79
C VAL A 858 -71.17 -32.70 16.33
N GLY A 859 -70.09 -33.17 15.70
CA GLY A 859 -68.70 -32.79 15.98
C GLY A 859 -68.17 -31.68 15.07
N ASN A 860 -68.83 -31.40 13.95
CA ASN A 860 -68.41 -30.41 12.96
C ASN A 860 -68.73 -28.97 13.39
N GLU A 861 -67.72 -28.18 13.75
CA GLU A 861 -67.92 -26.83 14.32
C GLU A 861 -68.45 -25.79 13.35
N TRP A 862 -68.30 -26.01 12.04
CA TRP A 862 -68.58 -25.00 11.03
C TRP A 862 -69.89 -25.26 10.28
N ASN A 863 -70.09 -26.47 9.77
CA ASN A 863 -71.28 -26.86 8.98
C ASN A 863 -72.20 -27.84 9.72
N GLY A 864 -71.88 -28.22 10.95
CA GLY A 864 -72.59 -29.29 11.66
C GLY A 864 -74.09 -29.04 11.83
N LYS A 865 -74.51 -27.79 12.00
CA LYS A 865 -75.92 -27.42 12.14
C LYS A 865 -76.68 -27.68 10.84
N GLU A 866 -76.14 -27.21 9.72
CA GLU A 866 -76.72 -27.36 8.38
C GLU A 866 -76.72 -28.82 7.94
N ILE A 867 -75.66 -29.57 8.23
CA ILE A 867 -75.57 -31.01 7.98
C ILE A 867 -76.65 -31.74 8.82
N MET A 868 -76.80 -31.40 10.10
CA MET A 868 -77.83 -32.00 10.96
C MET A 868 -79.26 -31.70 10.47
N MET A 869 -79.54 -30.48 10.03
CA MET A 869 -80.84 -30.15 9.42
C MET A 869 -81.08 -30.96 8.14
N LEU A 870 -80.07 -31.08 7.27
CA LEU A 870 -80.16 -31.85 6.03
C LEU A 870 -80.48 -33.33 6.28
N LEU A 871 -79.80 -33.96 7.24
CA LEU A 871 -80.01 -35.36 7.63
C LEU A 871 -81.45 -35.59 8.12
N LEU A 872 -81.95 -34.71 8.98
CA LEU A 872 -83.32 -34.79 9.50
C LEU A 872 -84.39 -34.52 8.43
N GLU A 873 -84.16 -33.57 7.52
CA GLU A 873 -85.11 -33.25 6.45
C GLU A 873 -85.24 -34.39 5.44
N LYS A 874 -84.11 -34.99 5.02
CA LYS A 874 -84.07 -35.99 3.95
C LYS A 874 -84.27 -37.41 4.44
N ARG A 875 -83.80 -37.77 5.64
CA ARG A 875 -83.80 -39.14 6.17
C ARG A 875 -84.23 -39.22 7.65
N GLY A 876 -84.86 -38.19 8.20
CA GLY A 876 -85.18 -38.10 9.63
C GLY A 876 -85.99 -39.26 10.23
N ALA A 877 -86.76 -40.02 9.44
CA ALA A 877 -87.47 -41.21 9.93
C ALA A 877 -86.54 -42.43 10.12
N GLU A 878 -85.39 -42.43 9.46
CA GLU A 878 -84.44 -43.55 9.40
C GLU A 878 -83.13 -43.26 10.16
N THR A 879 -82.97 -42.06 10.73
CA THR A 879 -81.79 -41.68 11.50
C THR A 879 -81.80 -42.31 12.90
N GLU A 880 -80.82 -43.15 13.22
CA GLU A 880 -80.62 -43.71 14.57
C GLU A 880 -80.05 -42.65 15.51
N ILE A 881 -80.86 -42.21 16.48
CA ILE A 881 -80.50 -41.16 17.45
C ILE A 881 -80.88 -41.65 18.85
N THR A 882 -79.87 -41.83 19.71
CA THR A 882 -80.02 -42.24 21.11
C THR A 882 -80.38 -41.06 22.02
N GLU A 883 -80.92 -41.34 23.21
CA GLU A 883 -81.27 -40.29 24.19
C GLU A 883 -80.07 -39.43 24.60
N GLU A 884 -78.88 -40.02 24.71
CA GLU A 884 -77.63 -39.28 25.01
C GLU A 884 -77.29 -38.31 23.87
N MET A 885 -77.46 -38.73 22.61
CA MET A 885 -77.21 -37.89 21.45
C MET A 885 -78.18 -36.71 21.35
N VAL A 886 -79.45 -36.88 21.76
CA VAL A 886 -80.43 -35.79 21.85
C VAL A 886 -79.96 -34.70 22.81
N ILE A 887 -79.28 -35.07 23.90
CA ILE A 887 -78.71 -34.09 24.85
C ILE A 887 -77.56 -33.32 24.20
N VAL A 888 -76.65 -34.01 23.51
CA VAL A 888 -75.50 -33.38 22.81
C VAL A 888 -75.99 -32.43 21.70
N ILE A 889 -76.98 -32.85 20.91
CA ILE A 889 -77.61 -32.01 19.87
C ILE A 889 -78.25 -30.75 20.47
N ALA A 890 -78.97 -30.89 21.59
CA ALA A 890 -79.64 -29.77 22.26
C ALA A 890 -78.69 -28.80 22.95
N ASP A 891 -77.47 -29.25 23.30
CA ASP A 891 -76.42 -28.39 23.87
C ASP A 891 -75.65 -27.64 22.78
N ARG A 892 -75.41 -28.29 21.62
CA ARG A 892 -74.59 -27.74 20.54
C ARG A 892 -75.34 -26.89 19.52
N PHE A 893 -76.59 -27.22 19.21
CA PHE A 893 -77.37 -26.59 18.14
C PHE A 893 -78.60 -25.85 18.66
N ASP A 894 -79.12 -24.92 17.86
CA ASP A 894 -80.22 -24.05 18.26
C ASP A 894 -81.61 -24.74 18.25
N LYS A 895 -82.62 -24.02 18.75
CA LYS A 895 -84.01 -24.48 18.84
C LYS A 895 -84.56 -25.03 17.51
N ARG A 896 -84.07 -24.54 16.37
CA ARG A 896 -84.58 -24.90 15.04
C ARG A 896 -84.24 -26.35 14.68
N VAL A 897 -83.00 -26.78 14.91
CA VAL A 897 -82.57 -28.17 14.70
C VAL A 897 -83.38 -29.13 15.59
N MET A 898 -83.61 -28.71 16.84
CA MET A 898 -84.32 -29.54 17.82
C MET A 898 -85.83 -29.66 17.55
N MET A 899 -86.46 -28.63 16.98
CA MET A 899 -87.86 -28.74 16.53
C MET A 899 -88.01 -29.71 15.35
N LEU A 900 -87.09 -29.68 14.40
CA LEU A 900 -87.08 -30.59 13.25
C LEU A 900 -86.89 -32.05 13.66
N LEU A 901 -86.00 -32.29 14.64
CA LEU A 901 -85.79 -33.62 15.22
C LEU A 901 -87.09 -34.18 15.84
N LEU A 902 -87.81 -33.35 16.60
CA LEU A 902 -89.09 -33.71 17.22
C LEU A 902 -90.22 -33.90 16.20
N GLU A 903 -90.23 -33.11 15.12
CA GLU A 903 -91.23 -33.26 14.05
C GLU A 903 -91.06 -34.59 13.30
N LYS A 904 -89.81 -35.00 13.04
CA LYS A 904 -89.52 -36.21 12.26
C LYS A 904 -89.47 -37.50 13.10
N ARG A 905 -89.13 -37.42 14.40
CA ARG A 905 -89.00 -38.59 15.30
C ARG A 905 -89.77 -38.51 16.62
N GLY A 906 -90.69 -37.57 16.77
CA GLY A 906 -91.42 -37.31 18.02
C GLY A 906 -92.23 -38.48 18.58
N ALA A 907 -92.48 -39.54 17.80
CA ALA A 907 -93.15 -40.76 18.27
C ALA A 907 -92.20 -41.80 18.92
N GLU A 908 -90.91 -41.82 18.57
CA GLU A 908 -89.91 -42.78 19.09
C GLU A 908 -88.97 -42.17 20.13
N VAL A 909 -88.81 -40.85 20.11
CA VAL A 909 -87.97 -40.09 21.04
C VAL A 909 -88.77 -39.85 22.33
N VAL A 910 -88.86 -40.88 23.19
CA VAL A 910 -89.50 -40.79 24.51
C VAL A 910 -88.60 -39.98 25.44
N ILE A 911 -88.63 -38.66 25.29
CA ILE A 911 -87.90 -37.74 26.16
C ILE A 911 -88.56 -37.74 27.55
N GLN A 912 -88.10 -38.61 28.44
CA GLN A 912 -88.53 -38.57 29.84
C GLN A 912 -87.82 -37.46 30.62
N LYS A 913 -88.65 -36.54 31.14
CA LYS A 913 -88.48 -35.69 32.34
C LYS A 913 -87.36 -34.65 32.39
N ARG A 914 -86.24 -34.74 31.66
CA ARG A 914 -85.18 -33.70 31.74
C ARG A 914 -85.40 -32.51 30.80
N TRP A 915 -86.08 -32.72 29.67
CA TRP A 915 -86.27 -31.68 28.65
C TRP A 915 -87.34 -30.63 29.00
N LYS A 916 -88.32 -30.97 29.85
CA LYS A 916 -89.22 -29.97 30.49
C LYS A 916 -88.46 -28.96 31.35
N ARG A 917 -87.22 -29.23 31.78
CA ARG A 917 -86.36 -28.26 32.48
C ARG A 917 -85.57 -27.36 31.50
N GLN A 918 -85.10 -27.87 30.37
CA GLN A 918 -84.40 -27.06 29.35
C GLN A 918 -85.36 -26.15 28.57
N GLN A 919 -86.57 -26.64 28.26
CA GLN A 919 -87.64 -25.86 27.61
C GLN A 919 -88.03 -24.63 28.45
N ARG A 920 -88.02 -24.77 29.79
CA ARG A 920 -88.22 -23.66 30.74
C ARG A 920 -87.05 -22.65 30.77
N ARG A 921 -85.84 -23.11 30.44
CA ARG A 921 -84.63 -22.27 30.38
C ARG A 921 -84.61 -21.41 29.11
N MET A 922 -85.03 -21.98 27.97
CA MET A 922 -85.10 -21.25 26.68
C MET A 922 -86.31 -20.31 26.58
N SER A 923 -87.47 -20.65 27.15
CA SER A 923 -88.59 -19.71 27.28
C SER A 923 -88.28 -18.51 28.20
N GLY A 924 -87.16 -18.54 28.93
CA GLY A 924 -86.66 -17.43 29.72
C GLY A 924 -85.87 -16.38 28.93
N MET A 925 -85.47 -16.66 27.68
CA MET A 925 -84.73 -15.72 26.83
C MET A 925 -85.64 -14.91 25.86
N GLU A 926 -86.91 -15.26 25.69
CA GLU A 926 -87.92 -14.44 24.97
C GLU A 926 -88.46 -13.26 25.81
N ARG A 927 -87.85 -12.97 26.97
CA ARG A 927 -87.99 -11.71 27.71
C ARG A 927 -86.63 -11.13 28.04
N ARG A 928 -85.83 -10.79 27.02
CA ARG A 928 -84.84 -9.71 27.06
C ARG A 928 -84.40 -9.31 25.67
#